data_AF-A0A0Q0CFY3-F1
#
_entry.id   AF-A0A0Q0CFY3-F1
#
_cell.length_a   1.000
_cell.length_b   1.000
_cell.length_c   1.000
_cell.angle_alpha   90.00
_cell.angle_beta   90.00
_cell.angle_gamma   90.00
#
_symmetry.space_group_name_H-M   'P 1'
#
loop_
_entity.id
_entity.type
_entity.pdbx_description
1 polymer ?
#
loop_
_entity_poly.entity_id
_entity_poly.type
_entity_poly.pdbx_seq_one_letter_code
_entity_poly.pdbx_strand_id
1 'polypeptide(L)'
;MIDQNSQFYAILTNIGVAKQANADALGIGWKITQMGVGDANETDPKPDATQKTLINEWRRAPLNQLTQDPANPAIIIAEQVIPAEVGGKWIREIGLYDSDGDLVAVANCAPSFKPLLAQGSGRTQVVRMNLIVSNSASVELKIDPSVVLATREFVTSELARQDFKNSVLVATTANIALSGLQTIDGVAVPAGRRVLVIKQTAARENGIYVTAAGVWARAADADTDLRVTPGLLVQVEQGSVNGDSGWQLVTDGPISLGVTALSFEMVWGRTGVEPGTYRSVTVDKYGRVMAASNPTTVAGYGLTDVYTKAQVDSALAAKANLASPVLTGTPKAPTPASTTNTDQIATTAFVQQLFAVLVGAAPETLNQINEIAAALGNDANFSTTMMNALALRATIASPVFTGDPRAPTPALTDNDTSISTTAFSRGLLALFGIGTDSAPLVQDANDAPLSGMFRMASTGLNIPATANATLICARYNNGGALQIFAALAGAGGYPSLFWRTQAAGGWTTWREFAPTDSPALTGAPTAPTPSVVDSSNRIATMSALWNVLGTYNIGTLAPVALVLASNSDWAKPGGWSGYINVGASKLNGVTVPLDSGGGSPGYGMWCITGRRDNSNGYSGIFTDFSTGKTWTASAAVGGNGPVFTELLTADSPVFKGTPKGPTPETNTAGNQLVTQDFVRNWARKFVGVGVGVSAATYSVSPAQNGCWFNITSPNAIVALPAAANVPDGTTFLFRNSAGNAPITLTVPSGNILTGVSGLTLVLGPYEMIELASSGNSYWAVNRCSMTQLARVDSPALLGTPTTPTPEPGDASKQIVNAEFLRSEVSRLKSKIRFTANGSWTCPDGVTTIWVSGCAGGGGGGSGGGLSQTGAGGGGGGNAGQFVLSEPITVVPGTVYAITIGGGGAAGTTAASGTAGKNGGAGGITRFGTLLGLSAGSGGQGGDITTGAGGAATGLGAGGGSDGTDARGQYLGGDGGSGGPGPFGTAGGRGRAGAGGGGVSRTGAGFGVGGGGGGAGYGTAGGTANGGAGSPGLPGVLILEY
;
A
#
# COMPACT_ATOMS: atom_id res chain seq x y z
N MET A 1 85.47 42.68 22.86
CA MET A 1 86.05 43.95 22.38
C MET A 1 87.55 43.75 22.38
N ILE A 2 88.21 43.68 21.22
CA ILE A 2 89.68 43.56 21.16
C ILE A 2 90.21 45.00 21.05
N ASP A 3 90.76 45.50 22.15
CA ASP A 3 91.49 46.77 22.23
C ASP A 3 92.79 46.65 21.41
N GLN A 4 93.20 47.71 20.70
CA GLN A 4 94.51 47.84 20.05
C GLN A 4 95.69 47.68 21.04
N ASN A 5 95.43 47.70 22.35
CA ASN A 5 96.40 47.40 23.41
C ASN A 5 96.49 45.91 23.81
N SER A 6 95.71 45.00 23.20
CA SER A 6 95.85 43.56 23.44
C SER A 6 97.16 43.04 22.83
N GLN A 7 97.97 42.33 23.60
CA GLN A 7 99.25 41.76 23.12
C GLN A 7 99.06 40.69 22.04
N PHE A 8 97.90 40.02 22.02
CA PHE A 8 97.53 39.03 21.01
C PHE A 8 96.18 39.39 20.40
N TYR A 9 96.11 39.47 19.09
CA TYR A 9 94.91 39.85 18.35
C TYR A 9 94.91 39.31 16.92
N ALA A 10 93.75 39.34 16.29
CA ALA A 10 93.53 38.97 14.89
C ALA A 10 93.05 40.19 14.10
N ILE A 11 93.54 40.37 12.88
CA ILE A 11 93.04 41.36 11.93
C ILE A 11 92.78 40.74 10.56
N LEU A 12 91.89 41.36 9.80
CA LEU A 12 91.76 41.12 8.37
C LEU A 12 92.94 41.75 7.62
N THR A 13 93.43 41.05 6.59
CA THR A 13 94.36 41.64 5.62
C THR A 13 93.58 42.57 4.68
N ASN A 14 94.27 43.44 3.94
CA ASN A 14 93.65 44.29 2.91
C ASN A 14 92.90 43.45 1.85
N ILE A 15 93.40 42.24 1.57
CA ILE A 15 92.74 41.27 0.70
C ILE A 15 91.46 40.74 1.36
N GLY A 16 91.54 40.36 2.65
CA GLY A 16 90.39 39.92 3.42
C GLY A 16 89.28 40.96 3.52
N VAL A 17 89.61 42.23 3.79
CA VAL A 17 88.64 43.33 3.84
C VAL A 17 87.97 43.53 2.47
N ALA A 18 88.73 43.51 1.38
CA ALA A 18 88.19 43.67 0.04
C ALA A 18 87.26 42.50 -0.36
N LYS A 19 87.64 41.27 -0.03
CA LYS A 19 86.82 40.08 -0.30
C LYS A 19 85.58 40.00 0.57
N GLN A 20 85.68 40.41 1.83
CA GLN A 20 84.53 40.51 2.72
C GLN A 20 83.53 41.55 2.22
N ALA A 21 84.00 42.73 1.81
CA ALA A 21 83.15 43.79 1.24
C ALA A 21 82.49 43.34 -0.09
N ASN A 22 83.20 42.57 -0.91
CA ASN A 22 82.65 42.02 -2.15
C ASN A 22 81.59 40.93 -1.90
N ALA A 23 81.83 40.05 -0.93
CA ALA A 23 80.87 39.04 -0.50
C ALA A 23 79.57 39.67 0.01
N ASP A 24 79.69 40.72 0.84
CA ASP A 24 78.56 41.51 1.35
C ASP A 24 77.79 42.22 0.22
N ALA A 25 78.49 42.80 -0.76
CA ALA A 25 77.86 43.53 -1.87
C ALA A 25 77.13 42.64 -2.89
N LEU A 26 77.63 41.42 -3.12
CA LEU A 26 77.08 40.48 -4.10
C LEU A 26 76.14 39.43 -3.48
N GLY A 27 76.05 39.35 -2.15
CA GLY A 27 75.26 38.34 -1.45
C GLY A 27 75.79 36.91 -1.64
N ILE A 28 77.08 36.75 -1.92
CA ILE A 28 77.74 35.45 -2.14
C ILE A 28 78.50 35.04 -0.88
N GLY A 29 78.47 33.74 -0.55
CA GLY A 29 79.17 33.20 0.62
C GLY A 29 80.69 33.25 0.47
N TRP A 30 81.38 33.90 1.40
CA TRP A 30 82.83 33.93 1.53
C TRP A 30 83.31 32.64 2.20
N LYS A 31 84.04 31.81 1.43
CA LYS A 31 84.50 30.49 1.86
C LYS A 31 85.91 30.55 2.45
N ILE A 32 86.02 30.58 3.77
CA ILE A 32 87.30 30.37 4.47
C ILE A 32 87.54 28.86 4.58
N THR A 33 88.63 28.35 4.03
CA THR A 33 88.81 26.89 3.84
C THR A 33 89.96 26.29 4.63
N GLN A 34 91.03 27.04 4.90
CA GLN A 34 92.25 26.52 5.51
C GLN A 34 92.80 27.46 6.60
N MET A 35 93.49 26.88 7.57
CA MET A 35 94.29 27.61 8.56
C MET A 35 95.75 27.21 8.42
N GLY A 36 96.63 28.22 8.39
CA GLY A 36 98.08 28.10 8.44
C GLY A 36 98.62 28.47 9.81
N VAL A 37 99.68 27.78 10.23
CA VAL A 37 100.45 28.09 11.44
C VAL A 37 101.93 28.16 11.11
N GLY A 38 102.63 29.10 11.76
CA GLY A 38 104.04 29.37 11.55
C GLY A 38 104.81 29.64 12.84
N ASP A 39 106.14 29.54 12.77
CA ASP A 39 107.05 29.85 13.89
C ASP A 39 107.66 31.25 13.79
N ALA A 40 107.30 32.00 12.74
CA ALA A 40 107.73 33.36 12.46
C ALA A 40 109.26 33.60 12.52
N ASN A 41 110.07 32.59 12.16
CA ASN A 41 111.54 32.65 12.25
C ASN A 41 112.03 33.05 13.65
N GLU A 42 111.41 32.50 14.69
CA GLU A 42 111.73 32.77 16.10
C GLU A 42 111.45 34.20 16.59
N THR A 43 110.75 35.02 15.79
CA THR A 43 110.30 36.36 16.19
C THR A 43 108.86 36.35 16.72
N ASP A 44 108.44 37.42 17.39
CA ASP A 44 107.05 37.62 17.84
C ASP A 44 106.36 38.65 16.94
N PRO A 45 105.80 38.23 15.78
CA PRO A 45 105.30 39.16 14.80
C PRO A 45 104.02 39.86 15.27
N LYS A 46 103.92 41.15 14.96
CA LYS A 46 102.69 41.91 15.09
C LYS A 46 101.87 41.75 13.79
N PRO A 47 100.58 41.37 13.84
CA PRO A 47 99.74 41.26 12.65
C PRO A 47 99.68 42.59 11.89
N ASP A 48 99.95 42.55 10.58
CA ASP A 48 99.90 43.68 9.65
C ASP A 48 98.91 43.41 8.51
N ALA A 49 98.01 44.36 8.25
CA ALA A 49 96.99 44.26 7.23
C ALA A 49 97.57 44.14 5.80
N THR A 50 98.83 44.52 5.58
CA THR A 50 99.48 44.39 4.27
C THR A 50 100.04 42.99 3.98
N GLN A 51 100.02 42.07 4.95
CA GLN A 51 100.55 40.72 4.79
C GLN A 51 99.76 39.92 3.75
N LYS A 52 100.49 39.25 2.86
CA LYS A 52 99.94 38.32 1.84
C LYS A 52 100.25 36.85 2.15
N THR A 53 101.25 36.60 2.99
CA THR A 53 101.69 35.28 3.45
C THR A 53 102.13 35.38 4.91
N LEU A 54 102.16 34.24 5.61
CA LEU A 54 102.84 34.13 6.91
C LEU A 54 104.37 34.24 6.72
N ILE A 55 105.10 34.62 7.76
CA ILE A 55 106.55 34.87 7.73
C ILE A 55 107.33 33.56 7.56
N ASN A 56 106.93 32.51 8.28
CA ASN A 56 107.45 31.16 8.15
C ASN A 56 106.37 30.11 8.47
N GLU A 57 105.47 29.87 7.51
CA GLU A 57 104.45 28.83 7.60
C GLU A 57 105.10 27.43 7.60
N TRP A 58 104.76 26.61 8.59
CA TRP A 58 105.21 25.20 8.61
C TRP A 58 104.08 24.20 8.48
N ARG A 59 102.81 24.62 8.62
CA ARG A 59 101.66 23.78 8.39
C ARG A 59 100.49 24.60 7.89
N ARG A 60 99.84 24.10 6.85
CA ARG A 60 98.51 24.52 6.40
C ARG A 60 97.63 23.28 6.31
N ALA A 61 96.41 23.37 6.84
CA ALA A 61 95.43 22.30 6.66
C ALA A 61 94.01 22.87 6.65
N PRO A 62 93.02 22.08 6.18
CA PRO A 62 91.62 22.44 6.27
C PRO A 62 91.20 22.77 7.71
N LEU A 63 90.22 23.67 7.83
CA LEU A 63 89.56 23.95 9.11
C LEU A 63 88.76 22.75 9.60
N ASN A 64 88.82 22.49 10.91
CA ASN A 64 87.97 21.48 11.55
C ASN A 64 86.58 22.04 11.88
N GLN A 65 86.53 23.30 12.29
CA GLN A 65 85.29 23.99 12.64
C GLN A 65 85.39 25.47 12.28
N LEU A 66 84.32 25.99 11.67
CA LEU A 66 84.11 27.42 11.48
C LEU A 66 82.69 27.75 11.96
N THR A 67 82.59 28.44 13.11
CA THR A 67 81.30 28.74 13.76
C THR A 67 81.24 30.20 14.21
N GLN A 68 80.02 30.69 14.42
CA GLN A 68 79.79 32.00 15.01
C GLN A 68 79.79 31.91 16.55
N ASP A 69 80.25 32.95 17.24
CA ASP A 69 80.20 33.01 18.70
C ASP A 69 78.73 33.15 19.19
N PRO A 70 78.23 32.28 20.08
CA PRO A 70 76.86 32.35 20.61
C PRO A 70 76.53 33.65 21.35
N ALA A 71 77.52 34.33 21.93
CA ALA A 71 77.35 35.56 22.69
C ALA A 71 77.51 36.84 21.83
N ASN A 72 78.24 36.76 20.71
CA ASN A 72 78.40 37.87 19.78
C ASN A 72 78.43 37.41 18.31
N PRO A 73 77.31 37.57 17.59
CA PRO A 73 77.20 37.22 16.18
C PRO A 73 78.28 37.81 15.26
N ALA A 74 78.90 38.94 15.62
CA ALA A 74 79.96 39.56 14.81
C ALA A 74 81.31 38.85 14.89
N ILE A 75 81.46 37.85 15.76
CA ILE A 75 82.71 37.08 15.94
C ILE A 75 82.58 35.72 15.27
N ILE A 76 83.52 35.42 14.38
CA ILE A 76 83.71 34.11 13.77
C ILE A 76 84.88 33.41 14.47
N ILE A 77 84.65 32.17 14.88
CA ILE A 77 85.62 31.30 15.52
C ILE A 77 86.04 30.24 14.50
N ALA A 78 87.30 30.31 14.07
CA ALA A 78 87.93 29.31 13.22
C ALA A 78 88.84 28.40 14.06
N GLU A 79 88.67 27.09 13.94
CA GLU A 79 89.48 26.12 14.67
C GLU A 79 90.14 25.09 13.74
N GLN A 80 91.39 24.78 14.06
CA GLN A 80 92.16 23.71 13.45
C GLN A 80 92.75 22.82 14.53
N VAL A 81 92.60 21.51 14.39
CA VAL A 81 93.22 20.51 15.23
C VAL A 81 94.55 20.07 14.60
N ILE A 82 95.62 20.08 15.39
CA ILE A 82 96.92 19.54 15.03
C ILE A 82 97.07 18.18 15.74
N PRO A 83 96.98 17.05 15.01
CA PRO A 83 97.13 15.70 15.57
C PRO A 83 98.49 15.48 16.24
N ALA A 84 98.61 14.42 17.05
CA ALA A 84 99.86 14.09 17.76
C ALA A 84 101.03 13.73 16.82
N GLU A 85 100.73 13.25 15.61
CA GLU A 85 101.69 12.82 14.58
C GLU A 85 102.36 13.99 13.85
N VAL A 86 101.87 15.23 14.03
CA VAL A 86 102.41 16.43 13.39
C VAL A 86 102.80 17.45 14.47
N GLY A 87 104.07 17.89 14.46
CA GLY A 87 104.64 18.75 15.50
C GLY A 87 106.17 18.86 15.42
N GLY A 88 106.80 19.26 16.52
CA GLY A 88 108.24 19.53 16.63
C GLY A 88 108.64 20.98 16.35
N LYS A 89 107.67 21.89 16.23
CA LYS A 89 107.88 23.32 15.90
C LYS A 89 107.07 24.24 16.83
N TRP A 90 107.49 25.49 16.92
CA TRP A 90 106.76 26.55 17.64
C TRP A 90 105.60 27.09 16.80
N ILE A 91 104.57 27.57 17.48
CA ILE A 91 103.46 28.32 16.89
C ILE A 91 103.53 29.74 17.46
N ARG A 92 103.66 30.73 16.57
CA ARG A 92 103.73 32.16 16.90
C ARG A 92 102.82 33.00 16.02
N GLU A 93 102.57 32.56 14.79
CA GLU A 93 101.65 33.19 13.84
C GLU A 93 100.59 32.20 13.35
N ILE A 94 99.40 32.73 13.10
CA ILE A 94 98.22 31.99 12.60
C ILE A 94 97.64 32.79 11.43
N GLY A 95 97.31 32.11 10.34
CA GLY A 95 96.71 32.71 9.15
C GLY A 95 95.47 31.96 8.70
N LEU A 96 94.46 32.66 8.19
CA LEU A 96 93.29 32.07 7.54
C LEU A 96 93.36 32.29 6.04
N TYR A 97 92.98 31.26 5.29
CA TYR A 97 92.98 31.25 3.83
C TYR A 97 91.59 30.93 3.29
N ASP A 98 91.21 31.62 2.22
CA ASP A 98 89.95 31.37 1.52
C ASP A 98 90.07 30.32 0.41
N SER A 99 88.98 30.08 -0.34
CA SER A 99 88.94 29.12 -1.44
C SER A 99 89.85 29.46 -2.61
N ASP A 100 90.25 30.71 -2.76
CA ASP A 100 91.16 31.15 -3.83
C ASP A 100 92.63 31.05 -3.39
N GLY A 101 92.87 30.67 -2.12
CA GLY A 101 94.20 30.48 -1.53
C GLY A 101 94.82 31.77 -0.97
N ASP A 102 94.08 32.87 -0.95
CA ASP A 102 94.57 34.16 -0.45
C ASP A 102 94.58 34.22 1.08
N LEU A 103 95.61 34.85 1.67
CA LEU A 103 95.65 35.12 3.12
C LEU A 103 94.66 36.22 3.47
N VAL A 104 93.57 35.86 4.13
CA VAL A 104 92.46 36.77 4.42
C VAL A 104 92.47 37.35 5.82
N ALA A 105 93.06 36.63 6.78
CA ALA A 105 93.22 37.13 8.14
C ALA A 105 94.51 36.61 8.75
N VAL A 106 95.12 37.41 9.61
CA VAL A 106 96.36 37.06 10.33
C VAL A 106 96.21 37.37 11.82
N ALA A 107 96.75 36.49 12.66
CA ALA A 107 96.79 36.64 14.10
C ALA A 107 98.16 36.27 14.65
N ASN A 108 98.54 36.91 15.75
CA ASN A 108 99.66 36.49 16.57
C ASN A 108 99.14 35.70 17.79
N CYS A 109 99.97 34.81 18.30
CA CYS A 109 99.66 34.04 19.50
C CYS A 109 100.89 33.95 20.41
N ALA A 110 100.65 33.68 21.70
CA ALA A 110 101.72 33.45 22.64
C ALA A 110 102.57 32.25 22.17
N PRO A 111 103.91 32.33 22.24
CA PRO A 111 104.77 31.25 21.79
C PRO A 111 104.39 29.91 22.42
N SER A 112 103.90 28.99 21.59
CA SER A 112 103.45 27.67 22.03
C SER A 112 104.16 26.57 21.27
N PHE A 113 104.85 25.67 21.99
CA PHE A 113 105.52 24.52 21.38
C PHE A 113 104.56 23.33 21.23
N LYS A 114 104.45 22.80 20.00
CA LYS A 114 103.65 21.62 19.70
C LYS A 114 104.56 20.39 19.55
N PRO A 115 104.70 19.52 20.56
CA PRO A 115 105.58 18.35 20.49
C PRO A 115 105.09 17.29 19.49
N LEU A 116 106.04 16.54 18.94
CA LEU A 116 105.79 15.36 18.09
C LEU A 116 105.64 14.09 18.93
N LEU A 117 104.87 13.11 18.48
CA LEU A 117 104.72 11.81 19.16
C LEU A 117 106.05 11.12 19.49
N ALA A 118 107.06 11.26 18.61
CA ALA A 118 108.41 10.71 18.81
C ALA A 118 109.21 11.38 19.95
N GLN A 119 108.76 12.54 20.46
CA GLN A 119 109.42 13.29 21.53
C GLN A 119 108.80 12.99 22.92
N GLY A 120 108.04 11.89 23.06
CA GLY A 120 107.55 11.38 24.34
C GLY A 120 106.31 12.08 24.92
N SER A 121 105.74 13.05 24.21
CA SER A 121 104.50 13.74 24.60
C SER A 121 103.63 14.03 23.37
N GLY A 122 102.91 13.03 22.87
CA GLY A 122 101.94 13.18 21.78
C GLY A 122 100.70 13.95 22.22
N ARG A 123 100.79 15.28 22.33
CA ARG A 123 99.66 16.14 22.66
C ARG A 123 98.96 16.59 21.38
N THR A 124 97.66 16.31 21.25
CA THR A 124 96.80 16.97 20.26
C THR A 124 96.55 18.41 20.70
N GLN A 125 96.74 19.38 19.80
CA GLN A 125 96.57 20.80 20.12
C GLN A 125 95.52 21.42 19.19
N VAL A 126 94.57 22.13 19.77
CA VAL A 126 93.57 22.92 19.04
C VAL A 126 94.09 24.34 18.94
N VAL A 127 94.16 24.86 17.72
CA VAL A 127 94.48 26.26 17.41
C VAL A 127 93.17 26.95 17.06
N ARG A 128 92.87 28.06 17.74
CA ARG A 128 91.65 28.84 17.57
C ARG A 128 92.00 30.27 17.19
N MET A 129 91.32 30.81 16.18
CA MET A 129 91.39 32.21 15.79
C MET A 129 89.99 32.83 15.85
N ASN A 130 89.86 33.90 16.62
CA ASN A 130 88.62 34.68 16.71
C ASN A 130 88.76 35.93 15.85
N LEU A 131 87.92 36.05 14.83
CA LEU A 131 87.93 37.16 13.87
C LEU A 131 86.62 37.94 13.99
N ILE A 132 86.71 39.27 13.95
CA ILE A 132 85.53 40.14 13.87
C ILE A 132 85.24 40.45 12.39
N VAL A 133 84.00 40.26 11.98
CA VAL A 133 83.51 40.56 10.63
C VAL A 133 82.37 41.58 10.72
N SER A 134 82.31 42.50 9.75
CA SER A 134 81.21 43.49 9.62
C SER A 134 79.84 42.85 9.40
N ASN A 135 79.78 41.69 8.74
CA ASN A 135 78.58 40.89 8.55
C ASN A 135 78.94 39.40 8.50
N SER A 136 78.43 38.63 9.45
CA SER A 136 78.67 37.18 9.56
C SER A 136 77.77 36.35 8.65
N ALA A 137 76.67 36.92 8.11
CA ALA A 137 75.73 36.21 7.23
C ALA A 137 76.36 35.86 5.88
N SER A 138 77.39 36.59 5.47
CA SER A 138 78.10 36.38 4.21
C SER A 138 79.25 35.36 4.34
N VAL A 139 79.50 34.77 5.51
CA VAL A 139 80.56 33.75 5.71
C VAL A 139 79.94 32.36 5.67
N GLU A 140 80.44 31.48 4.79
CA GLU A 140 79.96 30.11 4.70
C GLU A 140 80.54 29.25 5.84
N LEU A 141 79.70 28.90 6.82
CA LEU A 141 80.10 28.08 7.97
C LEU A 141 80.30 26.62 7.51
N LYS A 142 81.49 26.07 7.78
CA LYS A 142 81.85 24.69 7.41
C LYS A 142 82.16 23.86 8.67
N ILE A 143 81.58 22.66 8.73
CA ILE A 143 81.96 21.59 9.67
C ILE A 143 82.41 20.41 8.81
N ASP A 144 83.64 19.94 9.00
CA ASP A 144 84.12 18.70 8.39
C ASP A 144 83.85 17.53 9.35
N PRO A 145 82.86 16.65 9.08
CA PRO A 145 82.44 15.61 10.02
C PRO A 145 83.43 14.44 10.14
N SER A 146 84.53 14.42 9.38
CA SER A 146 85.48 13.30 9.37
C SER A 146 86.49 13.30 10.54
N VAL A 147 86.59 14.36 11.34
CA VAL A 147 87.63 14.50 12.39
C VAL A 147 87.14 15.17 13.71
N VAL A 148 85.88 15.01 14.11
CA VAL A 148 85.31 15.69 15.31
C VAL A 148 85.27 14.77 16.54
N LEU A 149 85.83 15.24 17.67
CA LEU A 149 85.60 14.68 19.01
C LEU A 149 84.44 15.46 19.66
N ALA A 150 83.34 14.79 20.02
CA ALA A 150 82.21 15.42 20.69
C ALA A 150 82.59 15.87 22.11
N THR A 151 82.29 17.12 22.47
CA THR A 151 82.45 17.59 23.85
C THR A 151 81.41 16.90 24.75
N ARG A 152 81.73 16.68 26.04
CA ARG A 152 80.79 16.08 26.99
C ARG A 152 79.49 16.88 27.09
N GLU A 153 79.58 18.20 26.99
CA GLU A 153 78.44 19.11 26.99
C GLU A 153 77.55 18.87 25.76
N PHE A 154 78.13 18.76 24.56
CA PHE A 154 77.40 18.43 23.34
C PHE A 154 76.69 17.07 23.45
N VAL A 155 77.37 16.03 23.96
CA VAL A 155 76.73 14.71 24.14
C VAL A 155 75.56 14.79 25.13
N THR A 156 75.71 15.55 26.22
CA THR A 156 74.66 15.70 27.24
C THR A 156 73.47 16.49 26.70
N SER A 157 73.71 17.53 25.89
CA SER A 157 72.64 18.31 25.27
C SER A 157 71.88 17.50 24.21
N GLU A 158 72.59 16.72 23.39
CA GLU A 158 71.97 15.88 22.35
C GLU A 158 71.16 14.73 22.96
N LEU A 159 71.65 14.10 24.03
CA LEU A 159 70.89 13.06 24.73
C LEU A 159 69.60 13.61 25.35
N ALA A 160 69.62 14.85 25.85
CA ALA A 160 68.44 15.51 26.40
C ALA A 160 67.39 15.89 25.33
N ARG A 161 67.79 16.00 24.06
CA ARG A 161 66.87 16.24 22.92
C ARG A 161 66.22 14.98 22.38
N GLN A 162 66.63 13.79 22.81
CA GLN A 162 65.99 12.55 22.37
C GLN A 162 64.53 12.48 22.83
N ASP A 163 63.66 11.92 21.99
CA ASP A 163 62.24 11.75 22.29
C ASP A 163 62.01 10.69 23.39
N PHE A 164 62.92 9.71 23.53
CA PHE A 164 62.86 8.74 24.62
C PHE A 164 63.41 9.34 25.92
N LYS A 165 62.55 9.48 26.93
CA LYS A 165 62.91 10.04 28.23
C LYS A 165 63.19 8.96 29.27
N ASN A 166 63.90 9.34 30.32
CA ASN A 166 64.10 8.46 31.48
C ASN A 166 62.75 8.09 32.09
N SER A 167 62.65 6.84 32.55
CA SER A 167 61.44 6.29 33.17
C SER A 167 60.95 7.15 34.34
N VAL A 168 59.64 7.05 34.59
CA VAL A 168 58.97 7.66 35.73
C VAL A 168 58.51 6.57 36.68
N LEU A 169 58.43 6.90 37.97
CA LEU A 169 57.96 5.94 38.97
C LEU A 169 56.48 5.60 38.75
N VAL A 170 55.66 6.62 38.51
CA VAL A 170 54.20 6.50 38.34
C VAL A 170 53.65 7.54 37.37
N ALA A 171 52.47 7.27 36.83
CA ALA A 171 51.67 8.22 36.05
C ALA A 171 50.36 8.57 36.75
N THR A 172 49.93 9.83 36.67
CA THR A 172 48.71 10.30 37.34
C THR A 172 47.44 9.71 36.74
N THR A 173 46.51 9.24 37.57
CA THR A 173 45.18 8.76 37.14
C THR A 173 44.10 9.84 37.19
N ALA A 174 44.36 10.96 37.87
CA ALA A 174 43.45 12.10 38.04
C ALA A 174 44.25 13.42 38.17
N ASN A 175 43.54 14.55 38.25
CA ASN A 175 44.13 15.86 38.53
C ASN A 175 44.78 15.86 39.93
N ILE A 176 46.00 16.38 40.05
CA ILE A 176 46.75 16.45 41.31
C ILE A 176 47.33 17.83 41.55
N ALA A 177 47.65 18.16 42.81
CA ALA A 177 48.49 19.33 43.09
C ALA A 177 49.94 19.04 42.65
N LEU A 178 50.59 19.97 41.95
CA LEU A 178 52.02 19.86 41.58
C LEU A 178 52.93 20.31 42.73
N SER A 179 52.65 19.84 43.95
CA SER A 179 53.39 20.17 45.16
C SER A 179 53.16 19.14 46.26
N GLY A 180 54.10 19.02 47.21
CA GLY A 180 53.96 18.09 48.35
C GLY A 180 54.18 16.62 47.96
N LEU A 181 54.45 15.78 48.95
CA LEU A 181 54.59 14.33 48.74
C LEU A 181 53.21 13.67 48.80
N GLN A 182 52.92 12.79 47.85
CA GLN A 182 51.58 12.25 47.62
C GLN A 182 51.61 10.74 47.34
N THR A 183 50.44 10.12 47.29
CA THR A 183 50.28 8.76 46.75
C THR A 183 49.56 8.87 45.41
N ILE A 184 50.17 8.30 44.36
CA ILE A 184 49.68 8.36 42.98
C ILE A 184 49.58 6.93 42.46
N ASP A 185 48.43 6.58 41.89
CA ASP A 185 48.17 5.24 41.34
C ASP A 185 48.46 4.08 42.33
N GLY A 186 48.22 4.32 43.61
CA GLY A 186 48.47 3.37 44.70
C GLY A 186 49.92 3.33 45.22
N VAL A 187 50.84 4.16 44.69
CA VAL A 187 52.26 4.19 45.08
C VAL A 187 52.60 5.53 45.75
N ALA A 188 53.26 5.49 46.91
CA ALA A 188 53.77 6.68 47.57
C ALA A 188 55.01 7.21 46.83
N VAL A 189 54.99 8.47 46.41
CA VAL A 189 56.10 9.12 45.68
C VAL A 189 56.95 9.98 46.64
N PRO A 190 58.12 9.49 47.09
CA PRO A 190 59.04 10.29 47.91
C PRO A 190 59.71 11.40 47.09
N ALA A 191 60.35 12.36 47.76
CA ALA A 191 61.06 13.46 47.11
C ALA A 191 62.16 12.97 46.15
N GLY A 192 62.36 13.68 45.04
CA GLY A 192 63.37 13.38 44.02
C GLY A 192 62.94 12.32 43.00
N ARG A 193 61.69 11.84 43.04
CA ARG A 193 61.18 10.85 42.08
C ARG A 193 60.51 11.52 40.89
N ARG A 194 60.54 10.85 39.75
CA ARG A 194 59.92 11.34 38.51
C ARG A 194 58.48 10.84 38.42
N VAL A 195 57.56 11.73 38.05
CA VAL A 195 56.14 11.43 37.87
C VAL A 195 55.69 11.97 36.52
N LEU A 196 55.00 11.12 35.75
CA LEU A 196 54.33 11.55 34.54
C LEU A 196 52.93 12.09 34.89
N VAL A 197 52.72 13.37 34.63
CA VAL A 197 51.46 14.07 34.90
C VAL A 197 50.68 14.22 33.59
N ILE A 198 49.48 13.65 33.53
CA ILE A 198 48.69 13.50 32.29
C ILE A 198 47.22 13.93 32.42
N LYS A 199 46.75 14.25 33.63
CA LYS A 199 45.35 14.58 33.92
C LYS A 199 45.16 15.95 34.59
N GLN A 200 46.06 16.91 34.37
CA GLN A 200 45.85 18.28 34.86
C GLN A 200 44.61 18.91 34.21
N THR A 201 43.87 19.71 34.98
CA THR A 201 42.75 20.51 34.45
C THR A 201 43.23 21.47 33.35
N ALA A 202 44.41 22.07 33.53
CA ALA A 202 45.09 22.81 32.48
C ALA A 202 46.10 21.88 31.79
N ALA A 203 45.76 21.36 30.60
CA ALA A 203 46.61 20.40 29.89
C ALA A 203 48.03 20.91 29.56
N ARG A 204 48.27 22.23 29.53
CA ARG A 204 49.62 22.82 29.40
C ARG A 204 50.55 22.49 30.57
N GLU A 205 49.97 22.11 31.71
CA GLU A 205 50.69 21.74 32.94
C GLU A 205 51.00 20.24 33.00
N ASN A 206 50.51 19.43 32.06
CA ASN A 206 50.94 18.04 31.92
C ASN A 206 52.43 17.95 31.55
N GLY A 207 53.05 16.80 31.78
CA GLY A 207 54.46 16.53 31.49
C GLY A 207 55.16 15.77 32.61
N ILE A 208 56.49 15.75 32.58
CA ILE A 208 57.29 14.99 33.54
C ILE A 208 57.81 15.92 34.64
N TYR A 209 57.51 15.58 35.89
CA TYR A 209 57.87 16.37 37.07
C TYR A 209 58.76 15.58 38.04
N VAL A 210 59.58 16.29 38.80
CA VAL A 210 60.33 15.76 39.93
C VAL A 210 59.63 16.17 41.22
N THR A 211 59.27 15.17 42.03
CA THR A 211 58.52 15.36 43.27
C THR A 211 59.37 16.03 44.34
N ALA A 212 58.74 16.90 45.12
CA ALA A 212 59.35 17.59 46.25
C ALA A 212 58.31 17.81 47.36
N ALA A 213 58.76 18.09 48.58
CA ALA A 213 57.87 18.52 49.66
C ALA A 213 57.23 19.90 49.39
N GLY A 214 57.92 20.74 48.60
CA GLY A 214 57.40 22.01 48.07
C GLY A 214 56.80 21.86 46.66
N VAL A 215 56.84 22.92 45.86
CA VAL A 215 56.41 22.92 44.46
C VAL A 215 57.29 21.98 43.64
N TRP A 216 56.67 21.22 42.74
CA TRP A 216 57.38 20.30 41.86
C TRP A 216 57.93 21.05 40.64
N ALA A 217 59.18 20.76 40.28
CA ALA A 217 59.78 21.27 39.06
C ALA A 217 59.60 20.26 37.92
N ARG A 218 59.57 20.75 36.67
CA ARG A 218 59.69 19.86 35.50
C ARG A 218 61.05 19.17 35.51
N ALA A 219 61.08 17.94 35.01
CA ALA A 219 62.32 17.19 34.94
C ALA A 219 63.30 17.79 33.93
N ALA A 220 64.60 17.74 34.22
CA ALA A 220 65.65 18.40 33.42
C ALA A 220 65.74 17.94 31.95
N ASP A 221 65.22 16.76 31.62
CA ASP A 221 65.12 16.22 30.27
C ASP A 221 63.80 16.57 29.56
N ALA A 222 62.93 17.37 30.20
CA ALA A 222 61.61 17.78 29.73
C ALA A 222 61.19 19.17 30.29
N ASP A 223 62.15 20.07 30.48
CA ASP A 223 62.00 21.40 31.12
C ASP A 223 62.04 22.58 30.13
N THR A 224 62.31 22.33 28.85
CA THR A 224 62.42 23.35 27.80
C THR A 224 61.71 22.94 26.51
N ASP A 225 61.28 23.92 25.71
CA ASP A 225 60.55 23.73 24.45
C ASP A 225 61.27 22.78 23.48
N LEU A 226 62.61 22.84 23.44
CA LEU A 226 63.44 21.98 22.58
C LEU A 226 63.52 20.52 23.04
N ARG A 227 63.19 20.25 24.30
CA ARG A 227 63.27 18.90 24.90
C ARG A 227 61.91 18.21 24.98
N VAL A 228 60.83 18.92 24.64
CA VAL A 228 59.46 18.39 24.60
C VAL A 228 58.93 18.53 23.19
N THR A 229 59.13 17.48 22.42
CA THR A 229 58.81 17.34 21.00
C THR A 229 57.58 16.46 20.81
N PRO A 230 56.77 16.67 19.76
CA PRO A 230 55.73 15.73 19.37
C PRO A 230 56.31 14.32 19.20
N GLY A 231 55.71 13.32 19.85
CA GLY A 231 56.19 11.95 19.84
C GLY A 231 57.14 11.57 20.98
N LEU A 232 57.44 12.50 21.91
CA LEU A 232 58.16 12.19 23.16
C LEU A 232 57.56 10.95 23.84
N LEU A 233 58.41 9.99 24.22
CA LEU A 233 58.02 8.72 24.81
C LEU A 233 58.64 8.51 26.19
N VAL A 234 57.85 7.98 27.12
CA VAL A 234 58.29 7.71 28.49
C VAL A 234 57.64 6.44 29.04
N GLN A 235 58.41 5.67 29.81
CA GLN A 235 57.94 4.45 30.47
C GLN A 235 57.58 4.71 31.93
N VAL A 236 56.57 3.98 32.43
CA VAL A 236 56.05 4.04 33.79
C VAL A 236 56.36 2.71 34.48
N GLU A 237 57.04 2.78 35.63
CA GLU A 237 57.55 1.61 36.34
C GLU A 237 56.51 0.93 37.25
N GLN A 238 55.72 1.71 37.97
CA GLN A 238 54.80 1.21 38.99
C GLN A 238 53.44 1.89 38.88
N GLY A 239 52.45 1.30 39.56
CA GLY A 239 51.08 1.79 39.58
C GLY A 239 50.08 0.67 39.42
N SER A 240 48.89 0.87 39.98
CA SER A 240 47.80 -0.09 39.93
C SER A 240 47.11 -0.09 38.56
N VAL A 241 46.99 1.08 37.94
CA VAL A 241 46.29 1.31 36.67
C VAL A 241 47.28 1.51 35.51
N ASN A 242 48.31 2.33 35.71
CA ASN A 242 49.24 2.76 34.67
C ASN A 242 50.65 2.15 34.83
N GLY A 243 50.86 1.21 35.76
CA GLY A 243 52.15 0.53 35.91
C GLY A 243 52.54 -0.32 34.68
N ASP A 244 53.83 -0.56 34.50
CA ASP A 244 54.40 -1.32 33.39
C ASP A 244 53.89 -0.86 32.00
N SER A 245 53.84 0.46 31.77
CA SER A 245 53.28 1.03 30.54
C SER A 245 54.20 2.07 29.88
N GLY A 246 54.03 2.26 28.57
CA GLY A 246 54.70 3.29 27.78
C GLY A 246 53.70 4.33 27.29
N TRP A 247 54.06 5.60 27.41
CA TRP A 247 53.22 6.75 27.07
C TRP A 247 53.94 7.66 26.09
N GLN A 248 53.19 8.14 25.09
CA GLN A 248 53.65 9.04 24.06
C GLN A 248 52.90 10.37 24.14
N LEU A 249 53.62 11.46 23.93
CA LEU A 249 53.04 12.78 23.70
C LEU A 249 52.48 12.85 22.27
N VAL A 250 51.16 13.02 22.16
CA VAL A 250 50.44 13.04 20.87
C VAL A 250 50.00 14.46 20.46
N THR A 251 50.46 15.49 21.17
CA THR A 251 50.27 16.88 20.74
C THR A 251 51.11 17.14 19.49
N ASP A 252 50.46 17.39 18.35
CA ASP A 252 51.11 17.70 17.08
C ASP A 252 51.52 19.19 16.98
N GLY A 253 52.59 19.46 16.21
CA GLY A 253 53.08 20.81 15.91
C GLY A 253 54.10 21.36 16.92
N PRO A 254 54.57 22.61 16.73
CA PRO A 254 55.55 23.24 17.63
C PRO A 254 55.01 23.38 19.06
N ILE A 255 55.80 22.95 20.05
CA ILE A 255 55.43 22.97 21.46
C ILE A 255 56.13 24.13 22.18
N SER A 256 55.36 24.96 22.88
CA SER A 256 55.88 25.92 23.85
C SER A 256 55.40 25.58 25.25
N LEU A 257 56.33 25.27 26.16
CA LEU A 257 56.03 24.75 27.49
C LEU A 257 55.32 25.79 28.35
N GLY A 258 54.28 25.35 29.04
CA GLY A 258 53.43 26.22 29.85
C GLY A 258 52.41 27.03 29.04
N VAL A 259 52.41 26.92 27.71
CA VAL A 259 51.41 27.54 26.82
C VAL A 259 50.63 26.46 26.06
N THR A 260 51.32 25.62 25.29
CA THR A 260 50.71 24.55 24.49
C THR A 260 50.14 23.46 25.39
N ALA A 261 48.92 23.00 25.10
CA ALA A 261 48.30 21.86 25.79
C ALA A 261 49.04 20.55 25.48
N LEU A 262 49.45 19.80 26.51
CA LEU A 262 50.20 18.56 26.35
C LEU A 262 49.30 17.36 26.63
N SER A 263 49.09 16.55 25.59
CA SER A 263 48.24 15.36 25.61
C SER A 263 49.08 14.11 25.48
N PHE A 264 49.03 13.25 26.50
CA PHE A 264 49.73 11.97 26.51
C PHE A 264 48.75 10.82 26.34
N GLU A 265 49.15 9.82 25.56
CA GLU A 265 48.41 8.59 25.37
C GLU A 265 49.29 7.37 25.57
N MET A 266 48.72 6.33 26.18
CA MET A 266 49.44 5.08 26.39
C MET A 266 49.56 4.34 25.07
N VAL A 267 50.76 3.91 24.70
CA VAL A 267 51.05 3.18 23.45
C VAL A 267 51.15 1.67 23.71
N TRP A 268 51.69 1.26 24.86
CA TRP A 268 51.72 -0.13 25.33
C TRP A 268 51.58 -0.18 26.85
N GLY A 269 51.11 -1.29 27.40
CA GLY A 269 50.97 -1.46 28.86
C GLY A 269 49.78 -2.33 29.24
N ARG A 270 49.60 -2.51 30.55
CA ARG A 270 48.46 -3.25 31.13
C ARG A 270 47.16 -2.47 30.86
N THR A 271 46.10 -3.19 30.51
CA THR A 271 44.79 -2.59 30.23
C THR A 271 43.78 -2.75 31.37
N GLY A 272 44.22 -3.33 32.49
CA GLY A 272 43.36 -3.63 33.65
C GLY A 272 42.46 -4.85 33.49
N VAL A 273 42.44 -5.49 32.32
CA VAL A 273 41.67 -6.73 32.07
C VAL A 273 42.52 -7.95 32.43
N GLU A 274 42.00 -8.81 33.31
CA GLU A 274 42.69 -10.04 33.72
C GLU A 274 42.82 -11.02 32.55
N PRO A 275 43.93 -11.80 32.47
CA PRO A 275 44.07 -12.85 31.48
C PRO A 275 42.93 -13.87 31.54
N GLY A 276 42.22 -14.08 30.43
CA GLY A 276 41.08 -14.99 30.41
C GLY A 276 40.39 -15.07 29.05
N THR A 277 39.38 -15.94 28.96
CA THR A 277 38.50 -16.03 27.79
C THR A 277 37.27 -15.15 27.99
N TYR A 278 37.07 -14.21 27.06
CA TYR A 278 35.94 -13.30 27.06
C TYR A 278 35.15 -13.44 25.76
N ARG A 279 33.82 -13.35 25.85
CA ARG A 279 32.92 -13.43 24.71
C ARG A 279 32.59 -12.07 24.10
N SER A 280 32.87 -11.00 24.83
CA SER A 280 32.79 -9.62 24.34
C SER A 280 33.94 -8.80 24.93
N VAL A 281 34.55 -7.97 24.10
CA VAL A 281 35.65 -7.08 24.47
C VAL A 281 35.37 -5.68 23.92
N THR A 282 35.65 -4.67 24.74
CA THR A 282 35.74 -3.28 24.30
C THR A 282 37.21 -2.95 24.12
N VAL A 283 37.58 -2.40 22.96
CA VAL A 283 38.96 -2.03 22.65
C VAL A 283 39.11 -0.52 22.53
N ASP A 284 40.32 -0.02 22.81
CA ASP A 284 40.68 1.37 22.49
C ASP A 284 41.00 1.56 20.99
N LYS A 285 41.34 2.79 20.61
CA LYS A 285 41.71 3.14 19.22
C LYS A 285 42.96 2.41 18.70
N TYR A 286 43.74 1.77 19.58
CA TYR A 286 44.93 1.01 19.26
C TYR A 286 44.68 -0.52 19.31
N GLY A 287 43.42 -0.93 19.49
CA GLY A 287 43.03 -2.34 19.50
C GLY A 287 43.34 -3.08 20.81
N ARG A 288 43.67 -2.35 21.89
CA ARG A 288 43.93 -2.95 23.21
C ARG A 288 42.62 -3.11 23.97
N VAL A 289 42.43 -4.25 24.64
CA VAL A 289 41.20 -4.58 25.36
C VAL A 289 41.08 -3.75 26.64
N MET A 290 40.16 -2.78 26.68
CA MET A 290 39.92 -1.87 27.81
C MET A 290 38.89 -2.39 28.81
N ALA A 291 37.97 -3.24 28.34
CA ALA A 291 36.99 -3.91 29.17
C ALA A 291 36.61 -5.23 28.50
N ALA A 292 36.23 -6.23 29.29
CA ALA A 292 35.84 -7.51 28.76
C ALA A 292 34.73 -8.13 29.61
N SER A 293 33.83 -8.86 28.97
CA SER A 293 32.68 -9.49 29.62
C SER A 293 32.33 -10.83 28.98
N ASN A 294 31.57 -11.65 29.72
CA ASN A 294 31.03 -12.92 29.25
C ASN A 294 29.50 -12.88 29.30
N PRO A 295 28.84 -12.22 28.33
CA PRO A 295 27.39 -12.14 28.32
C PRO A 295 26.74 -13.52 28.25
N THR A 296 25.64 -13.71 28.97
CA THR A 296 24.83 -14.93 28.92
C THR A 296 23.43 -14.68 28.34
N THR A 297 23.12 -13.42 28.01
CA THR A 297 21.82 -13.01 27.46
C THR A 297 22.00 -12.32 26.12
N VAL A 298 21.00 -12.44 25.25
CA VAL A 298 20.96 -11.78 23.93
C VAL A 298 21.21 -10.28 24.05
N ALA A 299 20.59 -9.63 25.04
CA ALA A 299 20.80 -8.21 25.33
C ALA A 299 22.25 -7.91 25.72
N GLY A 300 22.89 -8.78 26.50
CA GLY A 300 24.30 -8.64 26.87
C GLY A 300 25.26 -8.82 25.69
N TYR A 301 24.87 -9.54 24.63
CA TYR A 301 25.61 -9.62 23.37
C TYR A 301 25.37 -8.42 22.43
N GLY A 302 24.42 -7.53 22.76
CA GLY A 302 24.07 -6.40 21.90
C GLY A 302 23.41 -6.81 20.58
N LEU A 303 22.86 -8.01 20.48
CA LEU A 303 22.22 -8.50 19.26
C LEU A 303 20.85 -7.83 19.10
N THR A 304 20.68 -7.05 18.03
CA THR A 304 19.44 -6.31 17.73
C THR A 304 18.49 -7.04 16.81
N ASP A 305 18.97 -8.04 16.07
CA ASP A 305 18.18 -8.85 15.11
C ASP A 305 17.70 -10.18 15.72
N VAL A 306 17.27 -10.13 16.98
CA VAL A 306 16.77 -11.31 17.70
C VAL A 306 15.62 -10.91 18.60
N TYR A 307 14.56 -11.72 18.59
CA TYR A 307 13.44 -11.50 19.51
C TYR A 307 13.88 -11.71 20.95
N THR A 308 13.66 -10.72 21.79
CA THR A 308 13.84 -10.84 23.23
C THR A 308 12.85 -11.85 23.80
N LYS A 309 13.21 -12.47 24.93
CA LYS A 309 12.31 -13.36 25.66
C LYS A 309 10.93 -12.71 25.91
N ALA A 310 10.90 -11.43 26.27
CA ALA A 310 9.65 -10.70 26.49
C ALA A 310 8.80 -10.57 25.22
N GLN A 311 9.42 -10.31 24.06
CA GLN A 311 8.72 -10.25 22.78
C GLN A 311 8.18 -11.62 22.35
N VAL A 312 8.98 -12.69 22.55
CA VAL A 312 8.54 -14.06 22.30
C VAL A 312 7.38 -14.45 23.22
N ASP A 313 7.50 -14.17 24.52
CA ASP A 313 6.46 -14.45 25.50
C ASP A 313 5.17 -13.66 25.18
N SER A 314 5.29 -12.39 24.75
CA SER A 314 4.14 -11.58 24.34
C SER A 314 3.48 -12.11 23.06
N ALA A 315 4.28 -12.55 22.08
CA ALA A 315 3.79 -13.15 20.85
C ALA A 315 3.12 -14.51 21.12
N LEU A 316 3.65 -15.28 22.06
CA LEU A 316 3.07 -16.56 22.50
C LEU A 316 1.77 -16.34 23.29
N ALA A 317 1.73 -15.32 24.16
CA ALA A 317 0.51 -14.92 24.88
C ALA A 317 -0.61 -14.45 23.94
N ALA A 318 -0.27 -13.98 22.73
CA ALA A 318 -1.24 -13.64 21.70
C ALA A 318 -1.78 -14.85 20.92
N LYS A 319 -1.22 -16.05 21.12
CA LYS A 319 -1.75 -17.30 20.54
C LYS A 319 -2.78 -17.92 21.48
N ALA A 320 -3.79 -18.56 20.91
CA ALA A 320 -4.76 -19.32 21.69
C ALA A 320 -4.14 -20.65 22.16
N ASN A 321 -4.52 -21.12 23.35
CA ASN A 321 -4.06 -22.40 23.89
C ASN A 321 -4.42 -23.55 22.94
N LEU A 322 -3.49 -24.50 22.76
CA LEU A 322 -3.68 -25.66 21.88
C LEU A 322 -4.86 -26.55 22.30
N ALA A 323 -5.10 -26.64 23.61
CA ALA A 323 -6.25 -27.34 24.18
C ALA A 323 -7.27 -26.33 24.71
N SER A 324 -8.51 -26.43 24.25
CA SER A 324 -9.68 -25.66 24.72
C SER A 324 -9.45 -24.13 24.77
N PRO A 325 -9.14 -23.49 23.64
CA PRO A 325 -9.00 -22.04 23.60
C PRO A 325 -10.34 -21.37 23.93
N VAL A 326 -10.32 -20.38 24.84
CA VAL A 326 -11.46 -19.50 25.08
C VAL A 326 -11.47 -18.44 23.98
N LEU A 327 -12.45 -18.51 23.08
CA LEU A 327 -12.59 -17.56 21.97
C LEU A 327 -13.40 -16.34 22.43
N THR A 328 -12.82 -15.16 22.41
CA THR A 328 -13.49 -13.87 22.70
C THR A 328 -13.59 -13.00 21.45
N GLY A 329 -14.60 -12.12 21.35
CA GLY A 329 -14.81 -11.25 20.19
C GLY A 329 -15.57 -11.93 19.05
N THR A 330 -15.20 -11.64 17.79
CA THR A 330 -15.82 -12.19 16.56
C THR A 330 -14.85 -13.10 15.78
N PRO A 331 -14.56 -14.32 16.27
CA PRO A 331 -13.60 -15.23 15.64
C PRO A 331 -14.04 -15.66 14.24
N LYS A 332 -13.13 -15.56 13.26
CA LYS A 332 -13.32 -16.10 11.90
C LYS A 332 -12.66 -17.47 11.81
N ALA A 333 -13.44 -18.49 11.48
CA ALA A 333 -12.94 -19.83 11.14
C ALA A 333 -13.33 -20.17 9.69
N PRO A 334 -12.60 -21.05 8.99
CA PRO A 334 -13.00 -21.56 7.68
C PRO A 334 -14.36 -22.24 7.79
N THR A 335 -15.28 -21.93 6.87
CA THR A 335 -16.60 -22.57 6.80
C THR A 335 -16.43 -24.02 6.33
N PRO A 336 -16.72 -25.03 7.18
CA PRO A 336 -16.65 -26.43 6.76
C PRO A 336 -17.65 -26.75 5.65
N ALA A 337 -17.42 -27.83 4.90
CA ALA A 337 -18.40 -28.32 3.93
C ALA A 337 -19.64 -28.85 4.67
N SER A 338 -20.84 -28.74 4.08
CA SER A 338 -22.12 -29.15 4.70
C SER A 338 -22.23 -30.63 5.07
N THR A 339 -21.30 -31.49 4.63
CA THR A 339 -21.21 -32.92 4.98
C THR A 339 -20.22 -33.22 6.11
N THR A 340 -19.59 -32.21 6.70
CA THR A 340 -18.55 -32.39 7.73
C THR A 340 -19.16 -32.85 9.06
N ASN A 341 -18.61 -33.93 9.65
CA ASN A 341 -19.06 -34.54 10.92
C ASN A 341 -17.92 -34.71 11.94
N THR A 342 -16.96 -33.78 11.95
CA THR A 342 -15.76 -33.82 12.80
C THR A 342 -15.83 -32.77 13.92
N ASP A 343 -14.84 -32.75 14.81
CA ASP A 343 -14.72 -31.79 15.92
C ASP A 343 -14.33 -30.36 15.48
N GLN A 344 -14.47 -30.02 14.20
CA GLN A 344 -14.21 -28.66 13.69
C GLN A 344 -15.22 -27.65 14.25
N ILE A 345 -14.79 -26.40 14.44
CA ILE A 345 -15.65 -25.31 14.90
C ILE A 345 -16.73 -25.03 13.85
N ALA A 346 -18.00 -25.14 14.25
CA ALA A 346 -19.14 -24.76 13.41
C ALA A 346 -19.21 -23.23 13.24
N THR A 347 -19.02 -22.72 12.02
CA THR A 347 -19.17 -21.28 11.73
C THR A 347 -20.65 -20.92 11.54
N THR A 348 -20.98 -19.63 11.68
CA THR A 348 -22.34 -19.13 11.40
C THR A 348 -22.77 -19.40 9.96
N ALA A 349 -21.84 -19.32 9.00
CA ALA A 349 -22.09 -19.67 7.60
C ALA A 349 -22.38 -21.16 7.40
N PHE A 350 -21.69 -22.05 8.12
CA PHE A 350 -21.95 -23.50 8.07
C PHE A 350 -23.32 -23.84 8.63
N VAL A 351 -23.70 -23.24 9.77
CA VAL A 351 -25.03 -23.40 10.36
C VAL A 351 -26.11 -22.85 9.42
N GLN A 352 -25.88 -21.70 8.77
CA GLN A 352 -26.81 -21.15 7.78
C GLN A 352 -26.93 -22.05 6.53
N GLN A 353 -25.84 -22.66 6.07
CA GLN A 353 -25.88 -23.63 4.97
C GLN A 353 -26.65 -24.90 5.34
N LEU A 354 -26.42 -25.46 6.52
CA LEU A 354 -27.19 -26.60 7.01
C LEU A 354 -28.67 -26.26 7.20
N PHE A 355 -28.97 -25.07 7.71
CA PHE A 355 -30.34 -24.58 7.85
C PHE A 355 -31.00 -24.39 6.48
N ALA A 356 -30.28 -23.84 5.49
CA ALA A 356 -30.78 -23.71 4.12
C ALA A 356 -31.02 -25.08 3.47
N VAL A 357 -30.16 -26.07 3.72
CA VAL A 357 -30.37 -27.47 3.28
C VAL A 357 -31.59 -28.07 3.99
N LEU A 358 -31.77 -27.85 5.29
CA LEU A 358 -32.93 -28.33 6.04
C LEU A 358 -34.25 -27.67 5.57
N VAL A 359 -34.24 -26.36 5.31
CA VAL A 359 -35.38 -25.59 4.79
C VAL A 359 -35.68 -25.98 3.33
N GLY A 360 -34.66 -26.23 2.51
CA GLY A 360 -34.80 -26.71 1.13
C GLY A 360 -35.17 -28.19 1.02
N ALA A 361 -34.89 -28.99 2.05
CA ALA A 361 -35.31 -30.39 2.17
C ALA A 361 -36.67 -30.54 2.88
N ALA A 362 -37.22 -29.46 3.44
CA ALA A 362 -38.58 -29.46 3.98
C ALA A 362 -39.56 -29.61 2.80
N PRO A 363 -40.44 -30.62 2.79
CA PRO A 363 -41.41 -30.81 1.72
C PRO A 363 -42.30 -29.57 1.56
N GLU A 364 -42.83 -29.35 0.34
CA GLU A 364 -43.70 -28.23 -0.07
C GLU A 364 -44.84 -27.89 0.94
N THR A 365 -45.18 -28.82 1.83
CA THR A 365 -46.02 -28.64 3.02
C THR A 365 -45.63 -27.49 3.96
N LEU A 366 -44.37 -27.03 4.00
CA LEU A 366 -43.99 -25.89 4.85
C LEU A 366 -44.28 -24.53 4.17
N ASN A 367 -44.30 -24.48 2.84
CA ASN A 367 -44.79 -23.32 2.07
C ASN A 367 -46.32 -23.16 2.23
N GLN A 368 -47.02 -24.28 2.43
CA GLN A 368 -48.48 -24.30 2.61
C GLN A 368 -48.92 -23.61 3.91
N ILE A 369 -48.14 -23.59 5.00
CA ILE A 369 -48.56 -22.88 6.23
C ILE A 369 -48.61 -21.37 6.01
N ASN A 370 -47.68 -20.81 5.23
CA ASN A 370 -47.67 -19.39 4.90
C ASN A 370 -48.77 -19.03 3.88
N GLU A 371 -49.04 -19.92 2.91
CA GLU A 371 -50.16 -19.78 1.97
C GLU A 371 -51.52 -19.92 2.66
N ILE A 372 -51.65 -20.83 3.64
CA ILE A 372 -52.84 -20.97 4.49
C ILE A 372 -53.01 -19.73 5.37
N ALA A 373 -51.93 -19.20 5.97
CA ALA A 373 -51.99 -17.96 6.76
C ALA A 373 -52.44 -16.76 5.91
N ALA A 374 -51.92 -16.63 4.68
CA ALA A 374 -52.33 -15.60 3.73
C ALA A 374 -53.77 -15.80 3.21
N ALA A 375 -54.19 -17.04 2.93
CA ALA A 375 -55.55 -17.37 2.49
C ALA A 375 -56.61 -17.16 3.59
N LEU A 376 -56.23 -17.28 4.86
CA LEU A 376 -57.05 -16.94 6.02
C LEU A 376 -56.96 -15.46 6.41
N GLY A 377 -56.30 -14.63 5.59
CA GLY A 377 -56.21 -13.18 5.78
C GLY A 377 -55.35 -12.74 6.97
N ASN A 378 -54.42 -13.59 7.43
CA ASN A 378 -53.65 -13.40 8.66
C ASN A 378 -54.54 -13.19 9.92
N ASP A 379 -55.76 -13.71 9.93
CA ASP A 379 -56.67 -13.57 11.06
C ASP A 379 -56.41 -14.67 12.11
N ALA A 380 -55.72 -14.30 13.20
CA ALA A 380 -55.46 -15.19 14.33
C ALA A 380 -56.74 -15.73 15.01
N ASN A 381 -57.90 -15.11 14.74
CA ASN A 381 -59.20 -15.48 15.30
C ASN A 381 -60.19 -15.91 14.21
N PHE A 382 -59.72 -16.41 13.06
CA PHE A 382 -60.54 -16.74 11.89
C PHE A 382 -61.85 -17.48 12.22
N SER A 383 -61.81 -18.45 13.15
CA SER A 383 -63.00 -19.17 13.62
C SER A 383 -64.05 -18.24 14.25
N THR A 384 -63.63 -17.29 15.09
CA THR A 384 -64.49 -16.29 15.72
C THR A 384 -65.06 -15.32 14.69
N THR A 385 -64.24 -14.88 13.74
CA THR A 385 -64.66 -13.96 12.68
C THR A 385 -65.73 -14.59 11.78
N MET A 386 -65.56 -15.85 11.38
CA MET A 386 -66.55 -16.59 10.61
C MET A 386 -67.83 -16.87 11.42
N MET A 387 -67.72 -17.21 12.70
CA MET A 387 -68.91 -17.39 13.56
C MET A 387 -69.69 -16.08 13.73
N ASN A 388 -69.02 -14.94 13.87
CA ASN A 388 -69.67 -13.63 13.95
C ASN A 388 -70.34 -13.23 12.62
N ALA A 389 -69.71 -13.51 11.49
CA ALA A 389 -70.29 -13.25 10.17
C ALA A 389 -71.52 -14.12 9.88
N LEU A 390 -71.52 -15.39 10.30
CA LEU A 390 -72.67 -16.28 10.20
C LEU A 390 -73.80 -15.90 11.17
N ALA A 391 -73.47 -15.40 12.36
CA ALA A 391 -74.45 -14.95 13.36
C ALA A 391 -75.28 -13.73 12.89
N LEU A 392 -74.81 -12.98 11.88
CA LEU A 392 -75.53 -11.87 11.27
C LEU A 392 -76.54 -12.29 10.19
N ARG A 393 -76.61 -13.59 9.84
CA ARG A 393 -77.54 -14.11 8.83
C ARG A 393 -78.74 -14.78 9.51
N ALA A 394 -79.95 -14.45 9.08
CA ALA A 394 -81.15 -15.18 9.48
C ALA A 394 -81.16 -16.60 8.89
N THR A 395 -81.59 -17.61 9.64
CA THR A 395 -81.69 -19.00 9.17
C THR A 395 -82.67 -19.11 8.00
N ILE A 396 -82.29 -19.87 6.96
CA ILE A 396 -83.01 -19.91 5.68
C ILE A 396 -84.42 -20.53 5.77
N ALA A 397 -84.69 -21.33 6.81
CA ALA A 397 -86.00 -21.90 7.08
C ALA A 397 -86.60 -21.25 8.33
N SER A 398 -87.71 -20.52 8.14
CA SER A 398 -88.54 -19.91 9.20
C SER A 398 -87.78 -19.16 10.31
N PRO A 399 -87.12 -18.04 10.00
CA PRO A 399 -86.58 -17.17 11.04
C PRO A 399 -87.74 -16.56 11.84
N VAL A 400 -87.69 -16.68 13.17
CA VAL A 400 -88.58 -15.94 14.07
C VAL A 400 -87.97 -14.54 14.26
N PHE A 401 -88.53 -13.53 13.60
CA PHE A 401 -88.11 -12.14 13.81
C PHE A 401 -88.63 -11.65 15.17
N THR A 402 -87.72 -11.10 16.00
CA THR A 402 -88.07 -10.43 17.26
C THR A 402 -87.78 -8.93 17.14
N GLY A 403 -88.57 -8.08 17.80
CA GLY A 403 -88.55 -6.62 17.61
C GLY A 403 -89.46 -6.12 16.47
N ASP A 404 -89.20 -4.93 15.95
CA ASP A 404 -89.90 -4.34 14.77
C ASP A 404 -89.12 -4.62 13.47
N PRO A 405 -89.46 -5.68 12.70
CA PRO A 405 -88.80 -5.97 11.44
C PRO A 405 -89.10 -4.88 10.39
N ARG A 406 -88.06 -4.26 9.86
CA ARG A 406 -88.16 -3.21 8.82
C ARG A 406 -88.06 -3.84 7.43
N ALA A 407 -89.13 -3.76 6.65
CA ALA A 407 -89.15 -4.12 5.24
C ALA A 407 -89.46 -2.89 4.37
N PRO A 408 -88.95 -2.81 3.13
CA PRO A 408 -89.37 -1.78 2.18
C PRO A 408 -90.90 -1.81 2.00
N THR A 409 -91.55 -0.65 2.01
CA THR A 409 -93.02 -0.59 1.82
C THR A 409 -93.36 -0.83 0.36
N PRO A 410 -94.11 -1.89 0.02
CA PRO A 410 -94.50 -2.18 -1.36
C PRO A 410 -95.44 -1.11 -1.94
N ALA A 411 -95.53 -1.03 -3.27
CA ALA A 411 -96.48 -0.16 -3.94
C ALA A 411 -97.93 -0.66 -3.75
N LEU A 412 -98.94 0.22 -3.68
CA LEU A 412 -100.35 -0.17 -3.39
C LEU A 412 -100.99 -1.11 -4.43
N THR A 413 -100.35 -1.31 -5.59
CA THR A 413 -100.78 -2.23 -6.66
C THR A 413 -100.00 -3.54 -6.69
N ASP A 414 -99.09 -3.76 -5.73
CA ASP A 414 -98.21 -4.93 -5.68
C ASP A 414 -98.99 -6.21 -5.31
N ASN A 415 -98.64 -7.33 -5.97
CA ASN A 415 -99.28 -8.64 -5.83
C ASN A 415 -98.29 -9.80 -5.65
N ASP A 416 -97.03 -9.51 -5.33
CA ASP A 416 -96.00 -10.52 -5.11
C ASP A 416 -96.00 -11.08 -3.67
N THR A 417 -94.94 -11.82 -3.32
CA THR A 417 -94.79 -12.49 -2.00
C THR A 417 -94.09 -11.63 -0.95
N SER A 418 -93.93 -10.33 -1.18
CA SER A 418 -93.29 -9.39 -0.26
C SER A 418 -94.06 -9.24 1.05
N ILE A 419 -93.33 -8.91 2.13
CA ILE A 419 -93.94 -8.68 3.46
C ILE A 419 -94.79 -7.41 3.42
N SER A 420 -96.07 -7.53 3.75
CA SER A 420 -96.99 -6.39 3.90
C SER A 420 -96.63 -5.54 5.11
N THR A 421 -96.18 -4.30 4.89
CA THR A 421 -95.92 -3.36 5.98
C THR A 421 -97.23 -2.74 6.49
N THR A 422 -97.25 -2.30 7.75
CA THR A 422 -98.42 -1.61 8.34
C THR A 422 -98.80 -0.33 7.56
N ALA A 423 -97.84 0.30 6.89
CA ALA A 423 -98.10 1.43 5.99
C ALA A 423 -98.87 1.01 4.72
N PHE A 424 -98.52 -0.13 4.11
CA PHE A 424 -99.24 -0.67 2.95
C PHE A 424 -100.66 -1.09 3.31
N SER A 425 -100.86 -1.83 4.41
CA SER A 425 -102.20 -2.30 4.82
C SER A 425 -103.15 -1.13 5.15
N ARG A 426 -102.63 -0.07 5.78
CA ARG A 426 -103.40 1.16 6.04
C ARG A 426 -103.73 1.92 4.76
N GLY A 427 -102.82 1.98 3.79
CA GLY A 427 -103.06 2.62 2.50
C GLY A 427 -104.16 1.93 1.68
N LEU A 428 -104.20 0.59 1.70
CA LEU A 428 -105.22 -0.21 1.00
C LEU A 428 -106.62 -0.05 1.61
N LEU A 429 -106.74 -0.07 2.94
CA LEU A 429 -108.03 0.07 3.62
C LEU A 429 -108.65 1.47 3.44
N ALA A 430 -107.80 2.51 3.43
CA ALA A 430 -108.22 3.88 3.20
C ALA A 430 -108.83 4.10 1.81
N LEU A 431 -108.45 3.31 0.80
CA LEU A 431 -109.00 3.40 -0.57
C LEU A 431 -110.50 3.05 -0.62
N PHE A 432 -110.99 2.23 0.31
CA PHE A 432 -112.41 1.84 0.43
C PHE A 432 -113.17 2.62 1.51
N GLY A 433 -112.53 3.64 2.13
CA GLY A 433 -113.15 4.48 3.14
C GLY A 433 -113.39 3.81 4.50
N ILE A 434 -112.70 2.70 4.79
CA ILE A 434 -112.84 1.92 6.03
C ILE A 434 -111.57 2.09 6.87
N GLY A 435 -111.72 2.51 8.14
CA GLY A 435 -110.60 2.59 9.10
C GLY A 435 -109.90 3.94 9.22
N THR A 436 -110.55 5.04 8.80
CA THR A 436 -110.17 6.43 9.13
C THR A 436 -111.33 7.14 9.84
N ASP A 437 -111.06 8.22 10.57
CA ASP A 437 -112.01 8.99 11.40
C ASP A 437 -113.15 9.67 10.58
N SER A 438 -113.21 9.39 9.27
CA SER A 438 -113.85 10.22 8.29
C SER A 438 -113.94 9.50 6.93
N ALA A 439 -115.09 8.88 6.63
CA ALA A 439 -115.36 8.27 5.32
C ALA A 439 -115.24 9.30 4.16
N PRO A 440 -114.85 8.90 2.94
CA PRO A 440 -114.63 9.83 1.83
C PRO A 440 -115.91 10.60 1.49
N LEU A 441 -115.79 11.90 1.26
CA LEU A 441 -116.91 12.75 0.88
C LEU A 441 -117.21 12.53 -0.61
N VAL A 442 -118.44 12.12 -0.92
CA VAL A 442 -118.95 12.08 -2.29
C VAL A 442 -119.94 13.23 -2.47
N GLN A 443 -119.72 14.04 -3.51
CA GLN A 443 -120.51 15.23 -3.76
C GLN A 443 -121.76 14.98 -4.63
N ASP A 444 -121.75 13.95 -5.48
CA ASP A 444 -122.94 13.49 -6.20
C ASP A 444 -123.20 12.02 -5.84
N ALA A 445 -124.39 11.72 -5.34
CA ALA A 445 -124.75 10.36 -4.97
C ALA A 445 -124.60 9.39 -6.14
N ASN A 446 -124.73 9.82 -7.39
CA ASN A 446 -124.54 8.98 -8.56
C ASN A 446 -123.05 8.63 -8.84
N ASP A 447 -122.12 9.49 -8.42
CA ASP A 447 -120.67 9.32 -8.66
C ASP A 447 -119.97 8.48 -7.58
N ALA A 448 -120.71 8.10 -6.54
CA ALA A 448 -120.17 7.22 -5.50
C ALA A 448 -119.73 5.88 -6.12
N PRO A 449 -118.52 5.38 -5.81
CA PRO A 449 -118.12 4.04 -6.19
C PRO A 449 -119.18 3.00 -5.77
N LEU A 450 -119.44 2.03 -6.65
CA LEU A 450 -120.55 1.08 -6.51
C LEU A 450 -120.49 0.19 -5.24
N SER A 451 -119.35 0.18 -4.53
CA SER A 451 -119.19 -0.42 -3.21
C SER A 451 -118.37 0.49 -2.30
N GLY A 452 -118.81 0.68 -1.06
CA GLY A 452 -118.08 1.45 -0.05
C GLY A 452 -119.00 2.26 0.87
N MET A 453 -118.39 2.90 1.86
CA MET A 453 -119.07 3.83 2.76
C MET A 453 -118.58 5.25 2.50
N PHE A 454 -119.50 6.14 2.22
CA PHE A 454 -119.21 7.53 1.85
C PHE A 454 -120.00 8.46 2.74
N ARG A 455 -119.45 9.65 2.96
CA ARG A 455 -120.23 10.75 3.53
C ARG A 455 -120.79 11.58 2.41
N MET A 456 -121.99 12.07 2.61
CA MET A 456 -122.60 13.06 1.75
C MET A 456 -122.95 14.27 2.58
N ALA A 457 -122.57 15.43 2.08
CA ALA A 457 -123.01 16.69 2.64
C ALA A 457 -124.50 16.89 2.33
N SER A 458 -125.19 17.69 3.14
CA SER A 458 -126.54 18.17 2.85
C SER A 458 -126.66 18.88 1.50
N THR A 459 -125.53 19.24 0.88
CA THR A 459 -125.43 19.88 -0.44
C THR A 459 -125.08 18.90 -1.56
N GLY A 460 -125.13 17.60 -1.32
CA GLY A 460 -124.86 16.62 -2.36
C GLY A 460 -125.85 16.70 -3.52
N LEU A 461 -125.41 16.41 -4.74
CA LEU A 461 -126.26 16.24 -5.91
C LEU A 461 -126.92 14.86 -5.88
N ASN A 462 -128.12 14.78 -6.47
CA ASN A 462 -128.93 13.56 -6.56
C ASN A 462 -129.21 12.89 -5.20
N ILE A 463 -129.31 13.67 -4.12
CA ILE A 463 -129.69 13.19 -2.79
C ILE A 463 -131.20 13.34 -2.54
N PRO A 464 -131.81 12.50 -1.69
CA PRO A 464 -133.24 12.52 -1.43
C PRO A 464 -133.69 13.58 -0.42
N ALA A 465 -132.79 14.02 0.45
CA ALA A 465 -133.06 15.03 1.47
C ALA A 465 -131.81 15.87 1.70
N THR A 466 -132.02 17.16 1.91
CA THR A 466 -130.95 18.16 2.11
C THR A 466 -130.43 18.09 3.55
N ALA A 467 -129.84 16.96 3.91
CA ALA A 467 -129.27 16.70 5.22
C ALA A 467 -127.92 15.99 5.09
N ASN A 468 -127.02 16.21 6.04
CA ASN A 468 -125.78 15.44 6.09
C ASN A 468 -126.16 13.97 6.32
N ALA A 469 -125.55 13.09 5.53
CA ALA A 469 -125.95 11.71 5.51
C ALA A 469 -124.76 10.79 5.29
N THR A 470 -124.92 9.56 5.75
CA THR A 470 -124.05 8.48 5.32
C THR A 470 -124.67 7.85 4.09
N LEU A 471 -123.90 7.77 3.01
CA LEU A 471 -124.25 7.02 1.81
C LEU A 471 -123.51 5.69 1.85
N ILE A 472 -124.27 4.61 1.86
CA ILE A 472 -123.75 3.25 1.76
C ILE A 472 -124.05 2.75 0.35
N CYS A 473 -122.99 2.41 -0.37
CA CYS A 473 -123.09 1.79 -1.68
C CYS A 473 -122.70 0.31 -1.53
N ALA A 474 -123.61 -0.56 -1.92
CA ALA A 474 -123.34 -1.99 -1.97
C ALA A 474 -123.69 -2.51 -3.36
N ARG A 475 -122.69 -3.11 -4.04
CA ARG A 475 -122.99 -3.85 -5.26
C ARG A 475 -123.99 -4.95 -4.96
N TYR A 476 -125.09 -4.93 -5.69
CA TYR A 476 -126.18 -5.88 -5.56
C TYR A 476 -126.08 -6.99 -6.62
N ASN A 477 -125.53 -6.69 -7.81
CA ASN A 477 -125.23 -7.67 -8.86
C ASN A 477 -124.19 -7.11 -9.85
N ASN A 478 -123.91 -7.84 -10.94
CA ASN A 478 -122.91 -7.48 -11.96
C ASN A 478 -123.37 -6.27 -12.81
N GLY A 479 -123.26 -5.06 -12.24
CA GLY A 479 -123.62 -3.80 -12.88
C GLY A 479 -124.73 -2.99 -12.18
N GLY A 480 -125.30 -3.49 -11.07
CA GLY A 480 -126.28 -2.77 -10.26
C GLY A 480 -125.82 -2.60 -8.81
N ALA A 481 -126.16 -1.46 -8.23
CA ALA A 481 -125.84 -1.11 -6.85
C ALA A 481 -127.09 -0.69 -6.08
N LEU A 482 -127.11 -1.01 -4.80
CA LEU A 482 -128.05 -0.47 -3.83
C LEU A 482 -127.39 0.74 -3.17
N GLN A 483 -128.14 1.84 -3.12
CA GLN A 483 -127.78 3.00 -2.34
C GLN A 483 -128.77 3.21 -1.21
N ILE A 484 -128.21 3.38 -0.02
CA ILE A 484 -128.92 3.74 1.19
C ILE A 484 -128.38 5.09 1.65
N PHE A 485 -129.27 6.07 1.71
CA PHE A 485 -128.98 7.41 2.21
C PHE A 485 -129.65 7.55 3.57
N ALA A 486 -128.84 7.48 4.62
CA ALA A 486 -129.28 7.66 6.00
C ALA A 486 -129.11 9.12 6.38
N ALA A 487 -130.19 9.89 6.30
CA ALA A 487 -130.21 11.31 6.65
C ALA A 487 -130.27 11.48 8.18
N LEU A 488 -129.39 12.31 8.74
CA LEU A 488 -129.51 12.72 10.13
C LEU A 488 -130.69 13.69 10.28
N ALA A 489 -131.55 13.49 11.29
CA ALA A 489 -132.77 14.27 11.49
C ALA A 489 -132.50 15.80 11.52
N GLY A 490 -133.13 16.55 10.61
CA GLY A 490 -133.20 18.01 10.67
C GLY A 490 -134.18 18.48 11.75
N ALA A 491 -134.03 19.73 12.21
CA ALA A 491 -134.85 20.33 13.27
C ALA A 491 -136.35 20.30 12.92
N GLY A 492 -137.05 19.26 13.38
CA GLY A 492 -138.44 18.97 12.99
C GLY A 492 -138.93 17.55 13.23
N GLY A 493 -138.03 16.56 13.44
CA GLY A 493 -138.33 15.48 14.39
C GLY A 493 -138.21 13.99 13.99
N TYR A 494 -137.78 13.56 12.79
CA TYR A 494 -137.51 12.12 12.54
C TYR A 494 -136.34 11.90 11.56
N PRO A 495 -135.39 10.97 11.84
CA PRO A 495 -134.38 10.57 10.86
C PRO A 495 -135.04 9.79 9.73
N SER A 496 -134.80 10.21 8.49
CA SER A 496 -135.39 9.61 7.30
C SER A 496 -134.38 8.75 6.57
N LEU A 497 -134.78 7.50 6.32
CA LEU A 497 -133.98 6.56 5.55
C LEU A 497 -134.54 6.51 4.15
N PHE A 498 -133.67 6.75 3.18
CA PHE A 498 -134.01 6.68 1.78
C PHE A 498 -133.19 5.60 1.11
N TRP A 499 -133.80 4.99 0.11
CA TRP A 499 -133.10 4.02 -0.71
C TRP A 499 -133.46 4.22 -2.18
N ARG A 500 -132.54 3.77 -3.01
CA ARG A 500 -132.74 3.60 -4.46
C ARG A 500 -131.82 2.51 -4.95
N THR A 501 -132.15 1.95 -6.11
CA THR A 501 -131.29 0.99 -6.78
C THR A 501 -130.87 1.53 -8.14
N GLN A 502 -129.71 1.06 -8.61
CA GLN A 502 -129.30 1.21 -9.99
C GLN A 502 -129.55 -0.12 -10.71
N ALA A 503 -130.39 -0.09 -11.74
CA ALA A 503 -130.58 -1.22 -12.64
C ALA A 503 -130.20 -0.78 -14.06
N ALA A 504 -129.25 -1.48 -14.68
CA ALA A 504 -128.77 -1.21 -16.04
C ALA A 504 -128.29 0.24 -16.28
N GLY A 505 -127.57 0.83 -15.30
CA GLY A 505 -126.91 2.14 -15.44
C GLY A 505 -127.77 3.36 -15.04
N GLY A 506 -129.09 3.23 -14.97
CA GLY A 506 -129.99 4.30 -14.50
C GLY A 506 -130.35 4.16 -13.01
N TRP A 507 -130.30 5.26 -12.25
CA TRP A 507 -130.76 5.29 -10.86
C TRP A 507 -132.27 5.45 -10.79
N THR A 508 -132.94 4.63 -9.97
CA THR A 508 -134.36 4.83 -9.67
C THR A 508 -134.55 6.10 -8.84
N THR A 509 -135.76 6.67 -8.88
CA THR A 509 -136.12 7.75 -7.94
C THR A 509 -135.97 7.26 -6.51
N TRP A 510 -135.57 8.17 -5.62
CA TRP A 510 -135.45 7.86 -4.21
C TRP A 510 -136.81 7.60 -3.59
N ARG A 511 -136.84 6.63 -2.67
CA ARG A 511 -138.03 6.28 -1.89
C ARG A 511 -137.70 6.41 -0.42
N GLU A 512 -138.53 7.16 0.30
CA GLU A 512 -138.48 7.29 1.74
C GLU A 512 -139.23 6.14 2.41
N PHE A 513 -138.72 5.65 3.54
CA PHE A 513 -139.49 4.80 4.44
C PHE A 513 -140.34 5.67 5.37
N ALA A 514 -141.68 5.61 5.25
CA ALA A 514 -142.57 6.37 6.11
C ALA A 514 -142.63 5.76 7.54
N PRO A 515 -142.43 6.56 8.61
CA PRO A 515 -142.65 6.09 9.97
C PRO A 515 -144.16 6.03 10.27
N THR A 516 -144.57 5.09 11.13
CA THR A 516 -145.98 4.82 11.49
C THR A 516 -146.72 6.02 12.10
N ASP A 517 -146.00 7.07 12.50
CA ASP A 517 -146.49 8.16 13.33
C ASP A 517 -146.76 9.44 12.51
N SER A 518 -146.87 9.32 11.18
CA SER A 518 -147.04 10.46 10.26
C SER A 518 -148.40 11.17 10.39
N PRO A 519 -148.45 12.52 10.43
CA PRO A 519 -149.68 13.31 10.55
C PRO A 519 -150.74 13.11 9.44
N ALA A 520 -150.41 12.39 8.36
CA ALA A 520 -151.29 12.17 7.21
C ALA A 520 -152.39 11.09 7.42
N LEU A 521 -152.43 10.40 8.57
CA LEU A 521 -153.36 9.29 8.84
C LEU A 521 -154.31 9.46 10.05
N THR A 522 -154.32 10.61 10.77
CA THR A 522 -155.09 10.74 12.04
C THR A 522 -155.92 12.03 12.25
N GLY A 523 -156.19 12.88 11.24
CA GLY A 523 -157.02 14.10 11.36
C GLY A 523 -157.82 14.48 10.09
N ALA A 524 -158.84 15.35 10.22
CA ALA A 524 -159.86 15.66 9.19
C ALA A 524 -159.27 16.00 7.79
N PRO A 525 -159.61 15.26 6.71
CA PRO A 525 -158.89 15.30 5.44
C PRO A 525 -159.22 16.55 4.58
N THR A 526 -158.21 17.35 4.24
CA THR A 526 -158.30 18.49 3.30
C THR A 526 -157.86 18.08 1.89
N ALA A 527 -158.72 17.38 1.15
CA ALA A 527 -158.52 17.17 -0.28
C ALA A 527 -159.05 18.39 -1.08
N PRO A 528 -158.26 18.99 -2.00
CA PRO A 528 -158.71 20.08 -2.86
C PRO A 528 -159.78 19.63 -3.87
N THR A 529 -160.78 20.47 -4.07
CA THR A 529 -161.87 20.30 -5.04
C THR A 529 -161.39 20.45 -6.51
N PRO A 530 -161.75 19.54 -7.44
CA PRO A 530 -161.36 19.59 -8.86
C PRO A 530 -161.96 20.75 -9.68
N SER A 531 -161.32 21.03 -10.83
CA SER A 531 -161.78 21.92 -11.91
C SER A 531 -162.78 21.21 -12.85
N VAL A 532 -163.68 21.97 -13.50
CA VAL A 532 -164.91 21.54 -14.22
C VAL A 532 -164.68 20.68 -15.48
N VAL A 533 -163.44 20.38 -15.86
CA VAL A 533 -163.07 19.60 -17.05
C VAL A 533 -162.01 18.52 -16.76
N ASP A 534 -161.88 18.08 -15.51
CA ASP A 534 -160.94 17.02 -15.13
C ASP A 534 -161.45 15.60 -15.48
N SER A 535 -160.67 14.83 -16.25
CA SER A 535 -160.98 13.46 -16.71
C SER A 535 -160.13 12.38 -16.02
N SER A 536 -159.60 12.65 -14.82
CA SER A 536 -158.76 11.73 -14.03
C SER A 536 -159.49 10.96 -12.90
N ASN A 537 -159.00 9.75 -12.54
CA ASN A 537 -159.54 8.88 -11.47
C ASN A 537 -159.12 9.32 -10.03
N ARG A 538 -159.28 10.59 -9.64
CA ARG A 538 -159.02 11.10 -8.26
C ARG A 538 -160.33 11.21 -7.44
N ILE A 539 -160.24 11.18 -6.10
CA ILE A 539 -161.40 11.32 -5.18
C ILE A 539 -161.81 12.82 -5.06
N ALA A 540 -163.12 13.15 -5.10
CA ALA A 540 -163.67 14.52 -5.21
C ALA A 540 -164.50 15.02 -4.00
N THR A 541 -164.64 16.36 -3.84
CA THR A 541 -165.36 17.05 -2.74
C THR A 541 -166.57 17.91 -3.22
N MET A 542 -167.57 18.18 -2.37
CA MET A 542 -168.85 18.87 -2.68
C MET A 542 -168.74 20.27 -3.34
N SER A 543 -167.62 21.00 -3.20
CA SER A 543 -167.40 22.32 -3.83
C SER A 543 -167.18 22.27 -5.35
N ALA A 544 -167.03 21.08 -5.95
CA ALA A 544 -166.83 20.91 -7.39
C ALA A 544 -168.11 21.26 -8.17
N LEU A 545 -169.25 21.40 -7.48
CA LEU A 545 -170.56 21.60 -8.08
C LEU A 545 -170.95 23.09 -8.25
N TRP A 546 -170.27 24.06 -7.61
CA TRP A 546 -170.66 25.49 -7.59
C TRP A 546 -169.75 26.50 -8.35
N ASN A 547 -168.45 26.25 -8.57
CA ASN A 547 -167.57 27.18 -9.34
C ASN A 547 -167.64 27.01 -10.88
N VAL A 548 -168.61 26.23 -11.33
CA VAL A 548 -169.09 26.09 -12.70
C VAL A 548 -169.82 27.37 -13.20
N LEU A 549 -169.90 28.48 -12.44
CA LEU A 549 -170.91 29.54 -12.70
C LEU A 549 -170.48 31.04 -12.74
N GLY A 550 -169.20 31.47 -12.75
CA GLY A 550 -168.84 32.89 -13.03
C GLY A 550 -167.40 33.26 -12.65
N THR A 551 -166.69 34.32 -13.08
CA THR A 551 -166.97 35.55 -13.85
C THR A 551 -165.64 36.36 -13.78
N TYR A 552 -165.05 36.73 -14.92
CA TYR A 552 -164.19 37.92 -15.17
C TYR A 552 -162.73 38.03 -14.61
N ASN A 553 -161.79 38.08 -15.58
CA ASN A 553 -160.84 39.17 -15.92
C ASN A 553 -160.04 39.96 -14.83
N ILE A 554 -158.78 40.28 -15.21
CA ILE A 554 -157.88 41.37 -14.75
C ILE A 554 -156.64 40.93 -13.92
N GLY A 555 -155.48 40.94 -14.60
CA GLY A 555 -154.45 41.98 -14.43
C GLY A 555 -153.67 42.08 -13.11
N THR A 556 -152.38 41.73 -13.20
CA THR A 556 -151.19 42.47 -12.74
C THR A 556 -151.15 43.00 -11.28
N LEU A 557 -150.19 42.50 -10.49
CA LEU A 557 -148.98 43.23 -10.04
C LEU A 557 -148.24 42.44 -8.92
N ALA A 558 -146.92 42.40 -9.06
CA ALA A 558 -145.91 41.89 -8.12
C ALA A 558 -145.79 42.80 -6.85
N PRO A 559 -144.73 42.78 -6.01
CA PRO A 559 -143.54 41.90 -5.84
C PRO A 559 -143.28 41.57 -4.33
N VAL A 560 -142.24 40.83 -3.89
CA VAL A 560 -140.84 41.26 -3.58
C VAL A 560 -140.16 40.00 -2.99
N ALA A 561 -139.14 39.41 -3.65
CA ALA A 561 -137.67 39.59 -3.50
C ALA A 561 -137.10 39.07 -2.15
N LEU A 562 -135.89 38.51 -2.00
CA LEU A 562 -134.64 38.62 -2.76
C LEU A 562 -133.71 37.42 -2.35
N VAL A 563 -133.16 36.54 -3.22
CA VAL A 563 -131.85 36.55 -3.97
C VAL A 563 -130.60 36.61 -3.05
N LEU A 564 -129.46 35.87 -3.17
CA LEU A 564 -128.38 35.75 -4.20
C LEU A 564 -127.40 34.62 -3.74
N ALA A 565 -126.79 33.73 -4.56
CA ALA A 565 -126.08 33.78 -5.86
C ALA A 565 -124.59 34.23 -5.79
N SER A 566 -123.74 33.42 -6.43
CA SER A 566 -122.27 33.52 -6.64
C SER A 566 -121.91 34.04 -8.03
N ASN A 567 -120.65 34.48 -8.26
CA ASN A 567 -119.90 34.59 -9.52
C ASN A 567 -118.39 34.71 -9.15
N SER A 568 -117.34 34.50 -9.96
CA SER A 568 -116.98 33.70 -11.14
C SER A 568 -115.47 33.94 -11.45
N ASP A 569 -114.87 33.06 -12.26
CA ASP A 569 -113.76 33.27 -13.22
C ASP A 569 -112.26 33.40 -12.87
N TRP A 570 -111.49 32.81 -13.81
CA TRP A 570 -110.21 33.22 -14.43
C TRP A 570 -108.89 32.53 -14.10
N ALA A 571 -108.25 32.06 -15.19
CA ALA A 571 -106.90 31.53 -15.31
C ALA A 571 -105.83 32.63 -15.47
N LYS A 572 -104.57 32.27 -15.11
CA LYS A 572 -103.29 33.03 -15.01
C LYS A 572 -103.12 33.77 -13.66
N PRO A 573 -101.92 34.28 -13.25
CA PRO A 573 -100.51 34.07 -13.66
C PRO A 573 -99.53 33.94 -12.45
N GLY A 574 -98.24 33.69 -12.70
CA GLY A 574 -97.17 34.45 -12.00
C GLY A 574 -96.21 33.71 -11.04
N GLY A 575 -94.92 33.79 -11.41
CA GLY A 575 -93.75 33.98 -10.50
C GLY A 575 -93.26 32.73 -9.75
N TRP A 576 -92.05 32.22 -9.96
CA TRP A 576 -90.78 32.92 -10.17
C TRP A 576 -89.85 32.22 -11.19
N SER A 577 -89.30 33.05 -12.09
CA SER A 577 -88.05 32.92 -12.90
C SER A 577 -87.86 31.65 -13.77
N GLY A 578 -88.05 31.60 -15.10
CA GLY A 578 -87.86 32.62 -16.16
C GLY A 578 -86.37 32.71 -16.56
N TYR A 579 -85.78 31.88 -17.44
CA TYR A 579 -85.85 31.83 -18.93
C TYR A 579 -85.46 33.18 -19.58
N ILE A 580 -84.60 33.33 -20.62
CA ILE A 580 -84.37 32.55 -21.87
C ILE A 580 -83.12 33.14 -22.60
N ASN A 581 -82.36 32.31 -23.33
CA ASN A 581 -81.81 32.48 -24.71
C ASN A 581 -81.69 33.94 -25.29
N VAL A 582 -80.67 34.42 -26.02
CA VAL A 582 -79.72 33.88 -27.01
C VAL A 582 -78.64 34.95 -27.25
N GLY A 583 -77.40 34.57 -27.59
CA GLY A 583 -76.60 35.32 -28.57
C GLY A 583 -75.65 36.42 -28.07
N ALA A 584 -74.41 36.30 -28.54
CA ALA A 584 -73.47 37.37 -28.89
C ALA A 584 -72.97 38.37 -27.81
N SER A 585 -71.68 38.19 -27.55
CA SER A 585 -70.67 39.21 -27.32
C SER A 585 -70.43 39.73 -25.89
N LYS A 586 -69.12 39.77 -25.62
CA LYS A 586 -68.39 40.61 -24.68
C LYS A 586 -68.25 40.15 -23.21
N LEU A 587 -66.96 39.97 -22.92
CA LEU A 587 -66.24 40.31 -21.70
C LEU A 587 -66.25 39.32 -20.52
N ASN A 588 -65.00 38.90 -20.24
CA ASN A 588 -64.42 38.46 -18.98
C ASN A 588 -64.87 37.11 -18.41
N GLY A 589 -64.03 36.10 -18.68
CA GLY A 589 -63.80 34.98 -17.77
C GLY A 589 -63.44 33.68 -18.48
N VAL A 590 -62.15 33.50 -18.83
CA VAL A 590 -61.30 32.32 -18.48
C VAL A 590 -62.06 31.01 -18.17
N THR A 591 -61.82 29.81 -18.72
CA THR A 591 -61.02 29.17 -19.79
C THR A 591 -61.63 27.74 -19.86
N VAL A 592 -61.79 27.00 -20.98
CA VAL A 592 -60.89 26.09 -21.75
C VAL A 592 -61.86 25.26 -22.66
N PRO A 593 -61.50 24.52 -23.74
CA PRO A 593 -60.34 24.46 -24.64
C PRO A 593 -60.74 24.55 -26.16
N LEU A 594 -59.74 24.52 -27.05
CA LEU A 594 -59.67 23.82 -28.38
C LEU A 594 -59.17 24.68 -29.57
N ASP A 595 -58.01 24.23 -30.07
CA ASP A 595 -57.56 24.04 -31.46
C ASP A 595 -57.84 25.10 -32.55
N SER A 596 -56.77 25.61 -33.18
CA SER A 596 -56.68 25.76 -34.65
C SER A 596 -55.33 26.33 -35.12
N GLY A 597 -54.59 25.50 -35.88
CA GLY A 597 -53.91 25.77 -37.15
C GLY A 597 -53.15 27.09 -37.45
N GLY A 598 -51.91 26.93 -37.93
CA GLY A 598 -51.29 27.87 -38.88
C GLY A 598 -49.75 27.89 -38.92
N GLY A 599 -49.11 26.97 -39.63
CA GLY A 599 -47.69 27.05 -40.04
C GLY A 599 -46.95 25.70 -40.12
N SER A 600 -46.83 25.13 -41.32
CA SER A 600 -45.96 23.98 -41.67
C SER A 600 -44.46 24.32 -41.47
N PRO A 601 -43.49 23.35 -41.39
CA PRO A 601 -43.57 21.96 -41.82
C PRO A 601 -43.23 20.92 -40.74
N GLY A 602 -43.75 19.72 -40.96
CA GLY A 602 -43.72 18.64 -39.99
C GLY A 602 -42.38 17.99 -39.78
N TYR A 603 -42.23 17.41 -38.58
CA TYR A 603 -41.64 16.11 -38.34
C TYR A 603 -42.43 15.49 -37.19
N GLY A 604 -43.05 14.34 -37.44
CA GLY A 604 -43.84 13.63 -36.43
C GLY A 604 -42.92 13.13 -35.32
N MET A 605 -43.07 13.66 -34.11
CA MET A 605 -42.39 13.18 -32.90
C MET A 605 -43.42 12.43 -32.04
N TRP A 606 -43.18 11.14 -31.80
CA TRP A 606 -43.97 10.35 -30.84
C TRP A 606 -43.28 10.37 -29.47
N CYS A 607 -44.00 10.77 -28.43
CA CYS A 607 -43.50 10.75 -27.05
C CYS A 607 -43.60 9.32 -26.47
N ILE A 608 -42.52 8.79 -25.90
CA ILE A 608 -42.50 7.40 -25.40
C ILE A 608 -42.84 7.29 -23.90
N THR A 609 -42.79 8.37 -23.10
CA THR A 609 -43.43 8.47 -21.77
C THR A 609 -43.23 9.86 -21.20
N GLY A 610 -44.27 10.44 -20.58
CA GLY A 610 -44.20 11.65 -19.77
C GLY A 610 -45.20 11.57 -18.62
N ARG A 611 -44.73 11.78 -17.39
CA ARG A 611 -45.56 11.86 -16.18
C ARG A 611 -46.00 13.32 -16.00
N ARG A 612 -47.30 13.56 -15.84
CA ARG A 612 -47.85 14.90 -15.58
C ARG A 612 -47.90 15.12 -14.07
N ASP A 613 -46.86 15.71 -13.51
CA ASP A 613 -46.89 16.14 -12.11
C ASP A 613 -47.55 17.53 -12.04
N ASN A 614 -48.40 17.76 -11.04
CA ASN A 614 -49.46 18.77 -10.99
C ASN A 614 -48.98 20.24 -10.85
N SER A 615 -47.88 20.59 -11.51
CA SER A 615 -47.31 21.94 -11.58
C SER A 615 -46.50 22.09 -12.88
N ASN A 616 -47.21 22.30 -14.00
CA ASN A 616 -46.81 22.89 -15.29
C ASN A 616 -45.33 22.83 -15.73
N GLY A 617 -44.70 21.65 -15.75
CA GLY A 617 -43.44 21.39 -16.43
C GLY A 617 -43.48 20.07 -17.21
N TYR A 618 -43.01 20.06 -18.47
CA TYR A 618 -42.84 18.84 -19.27
C TYR A 618 -41.40 18.33 -19.14
N SER A 619 -41.23 17.03 -18.92
CA SER A 619 -39.95 16.33 -19.06
C SER A 619 -40.19 15.05 -19.84
N GLY A 620 -39.50 14.91 -20.98
CA GLY A 620 -39.68 13.80 -21.89
C GLY A 620 -38.49 13.62 -22.83
N ILE A 621 -38.25 12.37 -23.21
CA ILE A 621 -37.24 11.96 -24.19
C ILE A 621 -37.95 11.84 -25.55
N PHE A 622 -37.41 12.49 -26.57
CA PHE A 622 -37.93 12.45 -27.92
C PHE A 622 -36.89 11.84 -28.86
N THR A 623 -37.30 10.89 -29.70
CA THR A 623 -36.40 10.24 -30.67
C THR A 623 -36.98 10.42 -32.07
N ASP A 624 -36.18 10.99 -32.98
CA ASP A 624 -36.53 11.03 -34.40
C ASP A 624 -35.93 9.80 -35.09
N PHE A 625 -36.80 8.88 -35.53
CA PHE A 625 -36.38 7.64 -36.18
C PHE A 625 -35.86 7.83 -37.61
N SER A 626 -36.05 9.01 -38.22
CA SER A 626 -35.52 9.31 -39.56
C SER A 626 -34.05 9.78 -39.53
N THR A 627 -33.60 10.34 -38.40
CA THR A 627 -32.23 10.83 -38.21
C THR A 627 -31.46 10.12 -37.09
N GLY A 628 -32.11 9.27 -36.30
CA GLY A 628 -31.50 8.50 -35.21
C GLY A 628 -31.10 9.31 -33.98
N LYS A 629 -31.52 10.58 -33.90
CA LYS A 629 -31.13 11.50 -32.82
C LYS A 629 -32.16 11.50 -31.69
N THR A 630 -31.67 11.55 -30.45
CA THR A 630 -32.48 11.56 -29.23
C THR A 630 -32.28 12.87 -28.47
N TRP A 631 -33.36 13.54 -28.10
CA TRP A 631 -33.36 14.82 -27.40
C TRP A 631 -34.03 14.69 -26.03
N THR A 632 -33.54 15.44 -25.05
CA THR A 632 -34.23 15.68 -23.78
C THR A 632 -34.69 17.13 -23.73
N ALA A 633 -35.94 17.36 -23.29
CA ALA A 633 -36.46 18.69 -23.05
C ALA A 633 -36.81 18.84 -21.56
N SER A 634 -36.35 19.93 -20.96
CA SER A 634 -36.66 20.36 -19.59
C SER A 634 -37.02 21.83 -19.63
N ALA A 635 -38.25 22.19 -19.26
CA ALA A 635 -38.67 23.59 -19.16
C ALA A 635 -38.57 24.08 -17.71
N ALA A 636 -37.79 25.14 -17.48
CA ALA A 636 -37.82 25.92 -16.23
C ALA A 636 -38.77 27.13 -16.41
N VAL A 637 -39.42 27.53 -15.31
CA VAL A 637 -40.42 28.61 -15.28
C VAL A 637 -39.80 29.94 -15.72
N GLY A 638 -40.38 30.55 -16.76
CA GLY A 638 -40.13 31.95 -17.11
C GLY A 638 -39.46 32.15 -18.48
N GLY A 639 -40.28 32.33 -19.52
CA GLY A 639 -39.98 33.25 -20.63
C GLY A 639 -38.74 32.99 -21.49
N ASN A 640 -38.56 31.77 -22.00
CA ASN A 640 -38.01 31.47 -23.33
C ASN A 640 -38.26 29.98 -23.63
N GLY A 641 -38.48 29.61 -24.90
CA GLY A 641 -38.95 28.27 -25.30
C GLY A 641 -38.08 27.09 -24.85
N PRO A 642 -38.55 25.83 -25.05
CA PRO A 642 -37.83 24.63 -24.61
C PRO A 642 -36.41 24.59 -25.19
N VAL A 643 -35.40 24.42 -24.33
CA VAL A 643 -34.01 24.19 -24.75
C VAL A 643 -33.87 22.72 -25.09
N PHE A 644 -33.74 22.40 -26.38
CA PHE A 644 -33.42 21.05 -26.84
C PHE A 644 -31.90 20.85 -26.77
N THR A 645 -31.43 19.96 -25.91
CA THR A 645 -30.01 19.59 -25.84
C THR A 645 -29.81 18.26 -26.56
N GLU A 646 -28.99 18.25 -27.62
CA GLU A 646 -28.63 17.04 -28.36
C GLU A 646 -27.70 16.17 -27.52
N LEU A 647 -28.10 14.92 -27.24
CA LEU A 647 -27.22 13.94 -26.61
C LEU A 647 -26.23 13.46 -27.68
N LEU A 648 -24.94 13.79 -27.55
CA LEU A 648 -23.90 13.30 -28.46
C LEU A 648 -23.88 11.76 -28.47
N THR A 649 -24.25 11.16 -29.60
CA THR A 649 -23.93 9.77 -29.94
C THR A 649 -22.43 9.62 -30.20
N ALA A 650 -21.89 8.44 -29.87
CA ALA A 650 -20.47 8.09 -29.78
C ALA A 650 -19.62 8.15 -31.08
N ASP A 651 -20.05 8.90 -32.10
CA ASP A 651 -19.36 9.04 -33.39
C ASP A 651 -19.05 10.51 -33.72
N SER A 652 -18.32 11.19 -32.83
CA SER A 652 -17.71 12.49 -33.11
C SER A 652 -16.29 12.33 -33.68
N PRO A 653 -15.89 13.09 -34.74
CA PRO A 653 -14.65 12.89 -35.50
C PRO A 653 -13.34 13.21 -34.75
N VAL A 654 -13.37 13.37 -33.43
CA VAL A 654 -12.21 13.68 -32.57
C VAL A 654 -11.29 12.47 -32.33
N PHE A 655 -11.67 11.25 -32.77
CA PHE A 655 -10.88 10.04 -32.52
C PHE A 655 -10.40 9.28 -33.78
N LYS A 656 -10.42 9.90 -34.96
CA LYS A 656 -9.76 9.32 -36.15
C LYS A 656 -8.91 10.36 -36.89
N GLY A 657 -7.62 10.42 -36.53
CA GLY A 657 -6.57 11.26 -37.12
C GLY A 657 -5.76 12.02 -36.04
N THR A 658 -4.43 12.18 -36.23
CA THR A 658 -3.50 12.80 -35.25
C THR A 658 -4.04 14.17 -34.75
N PRO A 659 -4.38 14.34 -33.46
CA PRO A 659 -5.02 15.56 -32.97
C PRO A 659 -4.04 16.74 -32.93
N LYS A 660 -4.47 17.92 -33.40
CA LYS A 660 -3.80 19.23 -33.17
C LYS A 660 -4.68 20.09 -32.27
N GLY A 661 -4.22 20.37 -31.05
CA GLY A 661 -4.79 21.38 -30.15
C GLY A 661 -3.97 22.70 -30.19
N PRO A 662 -4.54 23.84 -29.79
CA PRO A 662 -3.84 25.12 -29.76
C PRO A 662 -2.71 25.11 -28.73
N THR A 663 -1.55 25.63 -29.12
CA THR A 663 -0.32 25.70 -28.31
C THR A 663 -0.48 26.73 -27.19
N PRO A 664 -0.30 26.37 -25.90
CA PRO A 664 -0.19 27.35 -24.83
C PRO A 664 1.14 28.11 -24.91
N GLU A 665 1.14 29.39 -24.53
CA GLU A 665 2.38 30.15 -24.32
C GLU A 665 3.18 29.55 -23.16
N THR A 666 4.50 29.55 -23.29
CA THR A 666 5.42 28.79 -22.44
C THR A 666 5.32 29.24 -20.97
N ASN A 667 5.01 28.27 -20.08
CA ASN A 667 5.12 28.32 -18.60
C ASN A 667 3.83 28.43 -17.73
N THR A 668 2.72 27.79 -18.12
CA THR A 668 1.55 27.64 -17.22
C THR A 668 1.54 26.27 -16.53
N ALA A 669 1.68 26.24 -15.20
CA ALA A 669 1.57 25.03 -14.40
C ALA A 669 0.08 24.62 -14.25
N GLY A 670 -0.36 23.63 -15.02
CA GLY A 670 -1.69 23.04 -14.92
C GLY A 670 -1.82 21.72 -15.70
N ASN A 671 -2.73 20.85 -15.28
CA ASN A 671 -3.01 19.54 -15.88
C ASN A 671 -3.73 19.67 -17.24
N GLN A 672 -3.06 20.21 -18.25
CA GLN A 672 -3.57 20.30 -19.62
C GLN A 672 -2.85 19.31 -20.56
N LEU A 673 -3.59 18.81 -21.56
CA LEU A 673 -3.10 17.85 -22.56
C LEU A 673 -2.22 18.56 -23.61
N VAL A 674 -0.99 18.08 -23.81
CA VAL A 674 0.00 18.65 -24.76
C VAL A 674 0.15 17.78 -26.02
N THR A 675 0.52 18.40 -27.16
CA THR A 675 0.65 17.71 -28.46
C THR A 675 1.98 16.93 -28.59
N GLN A 676 2.04 15.95 -29.50
CA GLN A 676 3.27 15.20 -29.77
C GLN A 676 4.40 16.07 -30.33
N ASP A 677 4.11 17.18 -31.02
CA ASP A 677 5.14 18.13 -31.49
C ASP A 677 5.70 18.96 -30.33
N PHE A 678 4.88 19.28 -29.31
CA PHE A 678 5.37 19.86 -28.05
C PHE A 678 6.34 18.89 -27.36
N VAL A 679 5.98 17.61 -27.25
CA VAL A 679 6.87 16.56 -26.70
C VAL A 679 8.12 16.34 -27.57
N ARG A 680 8.01 16.45 -28.91
CA ARG A 680 9.14 16.29 -29.85
C ARG A 680 10.13 17.45 -29.80
N ASN A 681 9.65 18.67 -29.53
CA ASN A 681 10.48 19.85 -29.32
C ASN A 681 11.06 19.93 -27.90
N TRP A 682 10.41 19.31 -26.91
CA TRP A 682 10.91 19.22 -25.53
C TRP A 682 11.91 18.07 -25.30
N ALA A 683 11.95 17.08 -26.20
CA ALA A 683 12.95 16.01 -26.16
C ALA A 683 14.32 16.55 -26.61
N ARG A 684 15.14 16.97 -25.64
CA ARG A 684 16.53 17.43 -25.81
C ARG A 684 17.29 16.51 -26.77
N LYS A 685 17.62 17.03 -27.94
CA LYS A 685 18.13 16.26 -29.08
C LYS A 685 19.60 16.64 -29.33
N PHE A 686 20.53 15.96 -28.65
CA PHE A 686 21.94 15.93 -29.06
C PHE A 686 22.11 14.97 -30.23
N VAL A 687 21.67 15.39 -31.42
CA VAL A 687 21.76 14.59 -32.66
C VAL A 687 22.94 14.98 -33.54
N GLY A 688 23.77 15.93 -33.11
CA GLY A 688 24.95 16.39 -33.84
C GLY A 688 26.16 15.48 -33.70
N VAL A 689 26.96 15.39 -34.77
CA VAL A 689 28.26 14.69 -34.79
C VAL A 689 29.23 15.37 -33.82
N GLY A 690 30.02 14.58 -33.07
CA GLY A 690 31.04 15.12 -32.18
C GLY A 690 32.12 15.88 -32.94
N VAL A 691 32.40 17.12 -32.52
CA VAL A 691 33.39 18.00 -33.15
C VAL A 691 34.64 18.07 -32.27
N GLY A 692 35.76 17.54 -32.76
CA GLY A 692 37.05 17.70 -32.11
C GLY A 692 37.64 19.08 -32.36
N VAL A 693 37.98 19.81 -31.31
CA VAL A 693 38.61 21.14 -31.40
C VAL A 693 40.03 21.04 -30.84
N SER A 694 41.01 21.08 -31.74
CA SER A 694 42.45 21.09 -31.42
C SER A 694 43.14 22.43 -31.71
N ALA A 695 42.39 23.43 -32.21
CA ALA A 695 42.90 24.78 -32.46
C ALA A 695 42.83 25.66 -31.20
N ALA A 696 43.73 26.65 -31.08
CA ALA A 696 43.74 27.62 -29.98
C ALA A 696 42.53 28.59 -30.01
N THR A 697 41.94 28.82 -31.19
CA THR A 697 40.70 29.58 -31.34
C THR A 697 39.74 28.82 -32.26
N TYR A 698 38.46 28.73 -31.89
CA TYR A 698 37.44 28.04 -32.68
C TYR A 698 36.12 28.79 -32.65
N SER A 699 35.51 29.03 -33.81
CA SER A 699 34.20 29.69 -33.92
C SER A 699 33.11 28.67 -34.21
N VAL A 700 32.10 28.64 -33.33
CA VAL A 700 30.96 27.75 -33.44
C VAL A 700 29.96 28.33 -34.44
N SER A 701 29.51 27.50 -35.39
CA SER A 701 28.51 27.89 -36.38
C SER A 701 27.09 27.56 -35.88
N PRO A 702 26.08 28.41 -36.16
CA PRO A 702 24.67 28.08 -35.91
C PRO A 702 24.20 26.77 -36.55
N ALA A 703 24.86 26.33 -37.64
CA ALA A 703 24.55 25.06 -38.30
C ALA A 703 24.94 23.82 -37.47
N GLN A 704 25.74 23.98 -36.40
CA GLN A 704 26.19 22.90 -35.52
C GLN A 704 25.27 22.69 -34.30
N ASN A 705 23.99 23.11 -34.42
CA ASN A 705 22.99 22.95 -33.36
C ASN A 705 22.87 21.47 -32.94
N GLY A 706 22.94 21.21 -31.64
CA GLY A 706 22.88 19.87 -31.06
C GLY A 706 24.18 19.06 -31.15
N CYS A 707 25.29 19.66 -31.61
CA CYS A 707 26.61 19.04 -31.56
C CYS A 707 27.27 19.18 -30.19
N TRP A 708 28.17 18.24 -29.87
CA TRP A 708 29.08 18.34 -28.73
C TRP A 708 30.52 18.59 -29.22
N PHE A 709 31.25 19.42 -28.47
CA PHE A 709 32.59 19.88 -28.81
C PHE A 709 33.60 19.35 -27.79
N ASN A 710 34.57 18.57 -28.27
CA ASN A 710 35.67 18.07 -27.45
C ASN A 710 36.92 18.93 -27.64
N ILE A 711 37.19 19.80 -26.68
CA ILE A 711 38.27 20.79 -26.79
C ILE A 711 39.52 20.24 -26.13
N THR A 712 40.55 19.98 -26.93
CA THR A 712 41.80 19.33 -26.50
C THR A 712 42.98 20.28 -26.45
N SER A 713 42.83 21.48 -27.01
CA SER A 713 43.87 22.53 -27.02
C SER A 713 43.89 23.31 -25.70
N PRO A 714 45.03 23.39 -24.99
CA PRO A 714 45.16 24.18 -23.76
C PRO A 714 44.86 25.67 -23.96
N ASN A 715 44.10 26.29 -23.04
CA ASN A 715 43.74 27.71 -23.10
C ASN A 715 42.96 28.12 -24.35
N ALA A 716 42.25 27.19 -24.99
CA ALA A 716 41.48 27.48 -26.19
C ALA A 716 40.36 28.49 -25.94
N ILE A 717 40.15 29.37 -26.93
CA ILE A 717 39.05 30.34 -26.97
C ILE A 717 37.99 29.85 -27.97
N VAL A 718 36.79 29.56 -27.49
CA VAL A 718 35.67 29.11 -28.32
C VAL A 718 34.63 30.21 -28.42
N ALA A 719 34.52 30.81 -29.60
CA ALA A 719 33.58 31.88 -29.88
C ALA A 719 32.22 31.30 -30.30
N LEU A 720 31.19 31.59 -29.52
CA LEU A 720 29.81 31.26 -29.80
C LEU A 720 29.20 32.29 -30.78
N PRO A 721 28.17 31.92 -31.56
CA PRO A 721 27.39 32.91 -32.29
C PRO A 721 26.65 33.83 -31.31
N ALA A 722 26.29 35.05 -31.76
CA ALA A 722 25.48 35.96 -30.95
C ALA A 722 24.11 35.31 -30.65
N ALA A 723 23.66 35.37 -29.39
CA ALA A 723 22.43 34.71 -28.95
C ALA A 723 21.18 35.17 -29.73
N ALA A 724 21.15 36.45 -30.12
CA ALA A 724 20.09 37.05 -30.92
C ALA A 724 20.05 36.59 -32.39
N ASN A 725 21.12 35.96 -32.88
CA ASN A 725 21.26 35.54 -34.28
C ASN A 725 21.00 34.04 -34.47
N VAL A 726 20.57 33.33 -33.42
CA VAL A 726 20.24 31.90 -33.46
C VAL A 726 18.84 31.66 -32.90
N PRO A 727 18.07 30.68 -33.43
CA PRO A 727 16.74 30.38 -32.91
C PRO A 727 16.75 30.03 -31.41
N ASP A 728 15.70 30.45 -30.71
CA ASP A 728 15.46 30.05 -29.31
C ASP A 728 15.45 28.51 -29.18
N GLY A 729 16.14 28.01 -28.17
CA GLY A 729 16.34 26.57 -27.95
C GLY A 729 17.49 25.93 -28.76
N THR A 730 18.32 26.69 -29.49
CA THR A 730 19.56 26.17 -30.09
C THR A 730 20.52 25.69 -28.99
N THR A 731 21.02 24.46 -29.05
CA THR A 731 21.83 23.83 -28.00
C THR A 731 23.25 23.49 -28.47
N PHE A 732 24.22 23.64 -27.57
CA PHE A 732 25.61 23.18 -27.75
C PHE A 732 26.12 22.56 -26.45
N LEU A 733 26.98 21.54 -26.54
CA LEU A 733 27.68 20.97 -25.39
C LEU A 733 29.18 21.12 -25.55
N PHE A 734 29.86 21.69 -24.55
CA PHE A 734 31.31 21.88 -24.56
C PHE A 734 31.96 21.04 -23.47
N ARG A 735 33.03 20.34 -23.82
CA ARG A 735 33.87 19.57 -22.91
C ARG A 735 35.30 20.10 -22.94
N ASN A 736 35.81 20.49 -21.78
CA ASN A 736 37.24 20.75 -21.61
C ASN A 736 37.99 19.43 -21.44
N SER A 737 38.73 19.01 -22.47
CA SER A 737 39.62 17.85 -22.43
C SER A 737 41.10 18.24 -22.59
N ALA A 738 41.44 19.52 -22.41
CA ALA A 738 42.77 20.08 -22.58
C ALA A 738 43.69 19.89 -21.35
N GLY A 739 43.45 18.84 -20.56
CA GLY A 739 44.17 18.56 -19.33
C GLY A 739 43.88 19.59 -18.22
N ASN A 740 44.93 20.07 -17.56
CA ASN A 740 44.86 21.03 -16.44
C ASN A 740 44.72 22.51 -16.88
N ALA A 741 44.55 22.79 -18.17
CA ALA A 741 44.37 24.15 -18.67
C ALA A 741 42.87 24.53 -18.74
N PRO A 742 42.50 25.77 -18.37
CA PRO A 742 41.15 26.27 -18.59
C PRO A 742 40.87 26.47 -20.09
N ILE A 743 39.60 26.50 -20.47
CA ILE A 743 39.15 26.96 -21.80
C ILE A 743 38.18 28.11 -21.62
N THR A 744 38.11 29.03 -22.58
CA THR A 744 37.25 30.21 -22.49
C THR A 744 36.21 30.17 -23.60
N LEU A 745 34.92 30.17 -23.23
CA LEU A 745 33.82 30.43 -24.14
C LEU A 745 33.58 31.93 -24.21
N THR A 746 33.36 32.48 -25.40
CA THR A 746 33.10 33.90 -25.61
C THR A 746 31.87 34.11 -26.48
N VAL A 747 31.11 35.19 -26.23
CA VAL A 747 30.01 35.64 -27.10
C VAL A 747 30.30 37.04 -27.62
N PRO A 748 29.96 37.35 -28.89
CA PRO A 748 30.12 38.69 -29.45
C PRO A 748 29.25 39.75 -28.75
N SER A 749 28.07 39.36 -28.27
CA SER A 749 27.11 40.21 -27.56
C SER A 749 26.08 39.36 -26.81
N GLY A 750 25.50 39.91 -25.73
CA GLY A 750 24.62 39.19 -24.80
C GLY A 750 25.38 38.56 -23.63
N ASN A 751 24.70 37.82 -22.76
CA ASN A 751 25.33 37.12 -21.63
C ASN A 751 25.38 35.61 -21.88
N ILE A 752 26.43 34.92 -21.46
CA ILE A 752 26.47 33.44 -21.57
C ILE A 752 25.57 32.78 -20.52
N LEU A 753 25.21 33.48 -19.44
CA LEU A 753 24.34 32.99 -18.36
C LEU A 753 23.34 34.08 -17.93
N THR A 754 22.14 33.66 -17.56
CA THR A 754 21.10 34.53 -16.99
C THR A 754 21.57 35.12 -15.65
N GLY A 755 21.46 36.44 -15.49
CA GLY A 755 21.78 37.12 -14.23
C GLY A 755 23.28 37.30 -13.96
N VAL A 756 24.16 36.91 -14.88
CA VAL A 756 25.62 37.15 -14.80
C VAL A 756 26.03 38.07 -15.94
N SER A 757 26.53 39.26 -15.62
CA SER A 757 27.04 40.21 -16.63
C SER A 757 28.42 39.77 -17.11
N GLY A 758 28.55 39.35 -18.36
CA GLY A 758 29.84 38.96 -18.92
C GLY A 758 29.75 38.32 -20.31
N LEU A 759 30.66 38.73 -21.19
CA LEU A 759 30.81 38.18 -22.55
C LEU A 759 31.63 36.88 -22.58
N THR A 760 32.18 36.46 -21.44
CA THR A 760 33.11 35.33 -21.36
C THR A 760 32.71 34.37 -20.24
N LEU A 761 33.03 33.09 -20.46
CA LEU A 761 32.81 32.01 -19.52
C LEU A 761 34.00 31.07 -19.56
N VAL A 762 34.74 30.99 -18.45
CA VAL A 762 35.84 30.05 -18.29
C VAL A 762 35.31 28.70 -17.81
N LEU A 763 35.73 27.63 -18.48
CA LEU A 763 35.56 26.25 -18.02
C LEU A 763 36.89 25.74 -17.50
N GLY A 764 36.92 25.33 -16.25
CA GLY A 764 38.07 24.74 -15.58
C GLY A 764 38.46 23.38 -16.19
N PRO A 765 39.60 22.81 -15.76
CA PRO A 765 40.05 21.49 -16.18
C PRO A 765 38.95 20.46 -16.05
N TYR A 766 38.72 19.70 -17.12
CA TYR A 766 37.71 18.65 -17.17
C TYR A 766 36.26 19.12 -16.99
N GLU A 767 35.95 20.42 -16.96
CA GLU A 767 34.55 20.86 -16.86
C GLU A 767 33.77 20.64 -18.17
N MET A 768 32.46 20.45 -18.03
CA MET A 768 31.54 20.43 -19.15
C MET A 768 30.37 21.37 -18.94
N ILE A 769 29.87 21.93 -20.02
CA ILE A 769 28.71 22.81 -19.97
C ILE A 769 27.81 22.58 -21.17
N GLU A 770 26.52 22.52 -20.91
CA GLU A 770 25.49 22.63 -21.93
C GLU A 770 25.14 24.11 -22.06
N LEU A 771 24.92 24.63 -23.27
CA LEU A 771 24.44 25.99 -23.51
C LEU A 771 23.20 25.94 -24.42
N ALA A 772 22.12 26.63 -24.03
CA ALA A 772 20.90 26.76 -24.82
C ALA A 772 20.58 28.23 -25.04
N SER A 773 20.39 28.66 -26.29
CA SER A 773 20.06 30.07 -26.58
C SER A 773 18.62 30.38 -26.16
N SER A 774 18.40 31.56 -25.60
CA SER A 774 17.06 32.13 -25.34
C SER A 774 16.51 32.96 -26.51
N GLY A 775 17.22 33.00 -27.64
CA GLY A 775 16.86 33.77 -28.83
C GLY A 775 16.96 35.30 -28.72
N ASN A 776 17.09 35.86 -27.51
CA ASN A 776 17.03 37.32 -27.30
C ASN A 776 18.27 37.94 -26.63
N SER A 777 18.84 37.36 -25.57
CA SER A 777 19.91 38.06 -24.82
C SER A 777 20.88 37.18 -24.04
N TYR A 778 20.58 35.89 -23.87
CA TYR A 778 21.45 35.01 -23.12
C TYR A 778 21.44 33.57 -23.60
N TRP A 779 22.53 32.87 -23.35
CA TRP A 779 22.55 31.42 -23.31
C TRP A 779 22.19 31.00 -21.88
N ALA A 780 21.38 29.97 -21.67
CA ALA A 780 20.94 29.54 -20.34
C ALA A 780 21.10 28.04 -20.21
N VAL A 781 22.00 27.54 -19.35
CA VAL A 781 21.90 26.17 -18.79
C VAL A 781 22.72 25.97 -17.49
N ASN A 782 22.34 24.89 -16.80
CA ASN A 782 23.06 24.18 -15.73
C ASN A 782 24.52 23.86 -16.08
N ARG A 783 25.43 24.15 -15.15
CA ARG A 783 26.83 23.70 -15.18
C ARG A 783 26.99 22.40 -14.40
N CYS A 784 27.79 21.46 -14.90
CA CYS A 784 28.30 20.36 -14.08
C CYS A 784 29.82 20.16 -14.30
N SER A 785 30.55 19.99 -13.21
CA SER A 785 31.99 19.69 -13.25
C SER A 785 32.18 18.19 -13.49
N MET A 786 33.17 17.74 -14.27
CA MET A 786 33.43 16.28 -14.41
C MET A 786 33.93 15.63 -13.12
N THR A 787 34.19 16.41 -12.06
CA THR A 787 34.32 15.90 -10.69
C THR A 787 32.99 15.36 -10.12
N GLN A 788 31.85 15.66 -10.76
CA GLN A 788 30.52 15.10 -10.44
C GLN A 788 30.15 13.86 -11.27
N LEU A 789 31.03 13.43 -12.18
CA LEU A 789 31.05 12.05 -12.68
C LEU A 789 32.13 11.32 -11.87
N ALA A 790 31.70 10.51 -10.91
CA ALA A 790 32.58 9.83 -9.97
C ALA A 790 33.82 9.22 -10.67
N ARG A 791 35.00 9.75 -10.37
CA ARG A 791 36.24 9.00 -10.54
C ARG A 791 36.12 7.79 -9.62
N VAL A 792 36.41 6.58 -10.13
CA VAL A 792 36.45 5.32 -9.35
C VAL A 792 37.56 5.32 -8.28
N ASP A 793 38.18 6.48 -8.02
CA ASP A 793 39.21 6.70 -7.00
C ASP A 793 38.73 7.74 -5.96
N SER A 794 37.55 7.54 -5.37
CA SER A 794 37.17 8.30 -4.16
C SER A 794 37.88 7.70 -2.95
N PRO A 795 38.48 8.50 -2.05
CA PRO A 795 39.06 8.04 -0.77
C PRO A 795 38.09 7.23 0.10
N ALA A 796 36.78 7.29 -0.19
CA ALA A 796 35.73 6.50 0.45
C ALA A 796 35.76 4.99 0.11
N LEU A 797 36.68 4.52 -0.76
CA LEU A 797 36.88 3.09 -1.06
C LEU A 797 38.14 2.49 -0.41
N LEU A 798 38.84 3.24 0.44
CA LEU A 798 39.83 2.69 1.37
C LEU A 798 39.15 2.45 2.73
N GLY A 799 38.29 1.44 2.77
CA GLY A 799 37.49 1.03 3.93
C GLY A 799 36.20 0.34 3.48
N THR A 800 35.64 -0.58 4.29
CA THR A 800 34.34 -1.24 4.01
C THR A 800 33.23 -0.19 3.88
N PRO A 801 32.70 0.09 2.68
CA PRO A 801 31.71 1.14 2.49
C PRO A 801 30.37 0.70 3.08
N THR A 802 29.82 1.47 4.03
CA THR A 802 28.47 1.24 4.58
C THR A 802 27.46 2.12 3.84
N THR A 803 27.13 1.76 2.60
CA THR A 803 25.94 2.31 1.94
C THR A 803 24.72 1.45 2.30
N PRO A 804 23.54 2.05 2.59
CA PRO A 804 22.33 1.29 2.85
C PRO A 804 22.01 0.37 1.67
N THR A 805 21.68 -0.89 1.95
CA THR A 805 21.30 -1.87 0.95
C THR A 805 19.99 -1.44 0.29
N PRO A 806 19.95 -1.25 -1.05
CA PRO A 806 18.71 -0.93 -1.77
C PRO A 806 17.70 -2.08 -1.65
N GLU A 807 16.40 -1.75 -1.74
CA GLU A 807 15.35 -2.76 -1.78
C GLU A 807 15.49 -3.67 -3.03
N PRO A 808 15.18 -4.98 -2.93
CA PRO A 808 15.31 -5.91 -4.05
C PRO A 808 14.52 -5.47 -5.29
N GLY A 809 15.20 -5.36 -6.44
CA GLY A 809 14.59 -4.90 -7.70
C GLY A 809 14.65 -3.39 -7.95
N ASP A 810 15.42 -2.64 -7.15
CA ASP A 810 15.69 -1.23 -7.43
C ASP A 810 16.45 -1.06 -8.75
N ALA A 811 15.86 -0.30 -9.68
CA ALA A 811 16.44 0.04 -10.98
C ALA A 811 17.26 1.34 -10.94
N SER A 812 17.48 1.91 -9.74
CA SER A 812 18.33 3.07 -9.55
C SER A 812 19.78 2.75 -9.90
N LYS A 813 20.47 3.68 -10.56
CA LYS A 813 21.87 3.51 -10.99
C LYS A 813 22.87 3.71 -9.82
N GLN A 814 22.52 3.25 -8.62
CA GLN A 814 23.30 3.43 -7.41
C GLN A 814 24.46 2.42 -7.31
N ILE A 815 25.50 2.76 -6.52
CA ILE A 815 26.64 1.88 -6.26
C ILE A 815 26.19 0.83 -5.24
N VAL A 816 26.36 -0.45 -5.60
CA VAL A 816 25.92 -1.59 -4.79
C VAL A 816 27.06 -2.13 -3.92
N ASN A 817 26.75 -2.51 -2.67
CA ASN A 817 27.71 -3.15 -1.78
C ASN A 817 27.87 -4.65 -2.15
N ALA A 818 28.91 -5.32 -1.63
CA ALA A 818 29.18 -6.73 -1.93
C ALA A 818 28.06 -7.67 -1.44
N GLU A 819 27.25 -7.23 -0.47
CA GLU A 819 26.11 -7.97 0.07
C GLU A 819 24.92 -7.95 -0.90
N PHE A 820 24.58 -6.79 -1.47
CA PHE A 820 23.62 -6.64 -2.55
C PHE A 820 24.06 -7.40 -3.81
N LEU A 821 25.35 -7.33 -4.17
CA LEU A 821 25.85 -8.10 -5.29
C LEU A 821 25.75 -9.61 -5.03
N ARG A 822 26.01 -10.07 -3.80
CA ARG A 822 25.78 -11.48 -3.43
C ARG A 822 24.31 -11.86 -3.47
N SER A 823 23.39 -11.00 -3.01
CA SER A 823 21.96 -11.28 -3.07
C SER A 823 21.44 -11.34 -4.51
N GLU A 824 21.85 -10.41 -5.37
CA GLU A 824 21.43 -10.41 -6.78
C GLU A 824 22.09 -11.54 -7.59
N VAL A 825 23.35 -11.87 -7.33
CA VAL A 825 24.01 -13.06 -7.93
C VAL A 825 23.34 -14.35 -7.45
N SER A 826 22.87 -14.40 -6.19
CA SER A 826 22.12 -15.56 -5.67
C SER A 826 20.72 -15.72 -6.26
N ARG A 827 20.16 -14.66 -6.87
CA ARG A 827 18.89 -14.68 -7.64
C ARG A 827 19.02 -15.17 -9.07
N LEU A 828 20.24 -15.44 -9.56
CA LEU A 828 20.43 -16.12 -10.83
C LEU A 828 19.99 -17.58 -10.69
N LYS A 829 19.12 -18.04 -11.61
CA LYS A 829 18.57 -19.40 -11.62
C LYS A 829 19.67 -20.43 -11.36
N SER A 830 19.62 -21.04 -10.18
CA SER A 830 20.64 -21.94 -9.67
C SER A 830 20.09 -23.37 -9.69
N LYS A 831 20.95 -24.32 -10.10
CA LYS A 831 20.60 -25.74 -10.14
C LYS A 831 21.63 -26.55 -9.36
N ILE A 832 21.15 -27.31 -8.37
CA ILE A 832 22.00 -28.17 -7.54
C ILE A 832 21.49 -29.61 -7.61
N ARG A 833 22.40 -30.57 -7.73
CA ARG A 833 22.10 -32.01 -7.79
C ARG A 833 22.75 -32.75 -6.61
N PHE A 834 21.94 -33.54 -5.92
CA PHE A 834 22.34 -34.43 -4.84
C PHE A 834 22.23 -35.89 -5.29
N THR A 835 23.37 -36.60 -5.25
CA THR A 835 23.47 -38.05 -5.47
C THR A 835 23.90 -38.80 -4.21
N ALA A 836 24.10 -38.08 -3.10
CA ALA A 836 24.42 -38.59 -1.77
C ALA A 836 23.73 -37.72 -0.72
N ASN A 837 23.64 -38.23 0.52
CA ASN A 837 23.09 -37.47 1.64
C ASN A 837 23.85 -36.17 1.86
N GLY A 838 23.14 -35.13 2.29
CA GLY A 838 23.74 -33.82 2.54
C GLY A 838 22.74 -32.85 3.13
N SER A 839 23.00 -31.57 2.98
CA SER A 839 22.11 -30.50 3.38
C SER A 839 22.13 -29.38 2.34
N TRP A 840 21.03 -28.67 2.22
CA TRP A 840 20.92 -27.47 1.40
C TRP A 840 20.39 -26.32 2.26
N THR A 841 21.13 -25.22 2.31
CA THR A 841 20.68 -23.99 2.96
C THR A 841 19.94 -23.14 1.93
N CYS A 842 18.69 -22.79 2.22
CA CYS A 842 17.90 -21.94 1.35
C CYS A 842 18.51 -20.54 1.27
N PRO A 843 18.88 -20.05 0.08
CA PRO A 843 19.40 -18.70 -0.07
C PRO A 843 18.36 -17.64 0.29
N ASP A 844 18.85 -16.44 0.60
CA ASP A 844 18.00 -15.31 0.94
C ASP A 844 17.11 -14.91 -0.26
N GLY A 845 15.85 -14.58 0.01
CA GLY A 845 14.87 -14.21 -1.01
C GLY A 845 14.25 -15.36 -1.81
N VAL A 846 14.73 -16.60 -1.66
CA VAL A 846 14.13 -17.79 -2.31
C VAL A 846 12.98 -18.33 -1.44
N THR A 847 11.75 -18.24 -1.93
CA THR A 847 10.55 -18.73 -1.22
C THR A 847 9.90 -19.93 -1.88
N THR A 848 10.26 -20.25 -3.12
CA THR A 848 9.77 -21.41 -3.87
C THR A 848 10.91 -21.98 -4.70
N ILE A 849 11.05 -23.30 -4.69
CA ILE A 849 12.00 -24.04 -5.52
C ILE A 849 11.26 -25.09 -6.34
N TRP A 850 11.85 -25.53 -7.43
CA TRP A 850 11.37 -26.64 -8.24
C TRP A 850 12.24 -27.88 -7.98
N VAL A 851 11.61 -28.95 -7.50
CA VAL A 851 12.31 -30.18 -7.12
C VAL A 851 12.02 -31.30 -8.12
N SER A 852 13.08 -31.84 -8.69
CA SER A 852 13.02 -33.04 -9.54
C SER A 852 13.87 -34.15 -8.93
N GLY A 853 13.37 -35.37 -8.86
CA GLY A 853 14.15 -36.46 -8.28
C GLY A 853 13.42 -37.77 -8.22
N CYS A 854 14.12 -38.82 -7.79
CA CYS A 854 13.58 -40.15 -7.57
C CYS A 854 14.11 -40.79 -6.29
N ALA A 855 13.32 -41.71 -5.73
CA ALA A 855 13.74 -42.63 -4.69
C ALA A 855 14.63 -43.74 -5.25
N GLY A 856 15.26 -44.54 -4.38
CA GLY A 856 16.00 -45.72 -4.80
C GLY A 856 15.09 -46.77 -5.43
N GLY A 857 15.53 -47.38 -6.53
CA GLY A 857 14.82 -48.49 -7.16
C GLY A 857 15.02 -49.80 -6.39
N GLY A 858 14.05 -50.71 -6.47
CA GLY A 858 14.15 -52.03 -5.86
C GLY A 858 15.09 -52.96 -6.64
N GLY A 859 15.72 -53.90 -5.95
CA GLY A 859 16.54 -54.93 -6.58
C GLY A 859 15.69 -56.01 -7.25
N GLY A 860 16.21 -56.64 -8.29
CA GLY A 860 15.55 -57.76 -8.96
C GLY A 860 15.70 -59.06 -8.18
N GLY A 861 14.69 -59.93 -8.25
CA GLY A 861 14.73 -61.28 -7.69
C GLY A 861 15.66 -62.20 -8.50
N SER A 862 16.14 -63.27 -7.86
CA SER A 862 16.89 -64.32 -8.56
C SER A 862 15.95 -65.36 -9.17
N GLY A 863 16.39 -66.02 -10.23
CA GLY A 863 15.66 -67.17 -10.78
C GLY A 863 15.74 -68.39 -9.87
N GLY A 864 14.80 -69.32 -10.01
CA GLY A 864 14.84 -70.60 -9.32
C GLY A 864 16.00 -71.47 -9.82
N GLY A 865 16.56 -72.29 -8.93
CA GLY A 865 17.46 -73.38 -9.32
C GLY A 865 16.70 -74.55 -9.96
N LEU A 866 17.42 -75.47 -10.58
CA LEU A 866 16.84 -76.62 -11.28
C LEU A 866 15.82 -77.38 -10.41
N SER A 867 14.65 -77.68 -10.98
CA SER A 867 13.57 -78.39 -10.29
C SER A 867 12.85 -79.38 -11.21
N GLN A 868 12.30 -80.45 -10.62
CA GLN A 868 11.52 -81.46 -11.32
C GLN A 868 10.14 -80.94 -11.78
N THR A 869 9.66 -79.84 -11.21
CA THR A 869 8.40 -79.17 -11.57
C THR A 869 8.61 -77.98 -12.53
N GLY A 870 9.87 -77.64 -12.81
CA GLY A 870 10.29 -76.45 -13.54
C GLY A 870 10.60 -75.28 -12.62
N ALA A 871 11.41 -74.34 -13.10
CA ALA A 871 11.93 -73.22 -12.31
C ALA A 871 11.58 -71.88 -12.96
N GLY A 872 10.84 -71.04 -12.24
CA GLY A 872 10.50 -69.70 -12.72
C GLY A 872 11.70 -68.74 -12.73
N GLY A 873 11.69 -67.77 -13.64
CA GLY A 873 12.64 -66.65 -13.60
C GLY A 873 12.33 -65.68 -12.45
N GLY A 874 13.32 -64.92 -11.99
CA GLY A 874 13.10 -63.91 -10.95
C GLY A 874 12.40 -62.66 -11.50
N GLY A 875 11.58 -62.00 -10.69
CA GLY A 875 10.91 -60.75 -11.06
C GLY A 875 11.84 -59.54 -11.08
N GLY A 876 11.54 -58.56 -11.93
CA GLY A 876 12.21 -57.26 -11.89
C GLY A 876 11.83 -56.45 -10.66
N GLY A 877 12.76 -55.65 -10.13
CA GLY A 877 12.44 -54.66 -9.09
C GLY A 877 11.72 -53.44 -9.68
N ASN A 878 10.94 -52.75 -8.87
CA ASN A 878 10.22 -51.54 -9.28
C ASN A 878 11.11 -50.30 -9.21
N ALA A 879 10.82 -49.30 -10.04
CA ALA A 879 11.45 -47.98 -9.92
C ALA A 879 10.94 -47.25 -8.66
N GLY A 880 11.82 -46.47 -8.03
CA GLY A 880 11.46 -45.55 -6.97
C GLY A 880 10.47 -44.49 -7.45
N GLN A 881 9.64 -43.97 -6.54
CA GLN A 881 8.76 -42.85 -6.84
C GLN A 881 9.60 -41.67 -7.33
N PHE A 882 9.10 -40.94 -8.34
CA PHE A 882 9.75 -39.76 -8.86
C PHE A 882 8.81 -38.56 -8.89
N VAL A 883 9.41 -37.38 -8.91
CA VAL A 883 8.76 -36.10 -9.20
C VAL A 883 9.60 -35.35 -10.23
N LEU A 884 8.93 -34.57 -11.07
CA LEU A 884 9.56 -33.73 -12.09
C LEU A 884 9.04 -32.32 -11.90
N SER A 885 9.94 -31.40 -11.59
CA SER A 885 9.64 -29.98 -11.36
C SER A 885 8.40 -29.81 -10.47
N GLU A 886 8.45 -30.37 -9.26
CA GLU A 886 7.42 -30.14 -8.24
C GLU A 886 7.74 -28.83 -7.50
N PRO A 887 6.81 -27.86 -7.43
CA PRO A 887 7.05 -26.61 -6.72
C PRO A 887 6.94 -26.84 -5.21
N ILE A 888 7.99 -26.48 -4.47
CA ILE A 888 8.03 -26.59 -3.01
C ILE A 888 8.31 -25.21 -2.40
N THR A 889 7.45 -24.80 -1.49
CA THR A 889 7.65 -23.59 -0.68
C THR A 889 8.75 -23.83 0.35
N VAL A 890 9.72 -22.93 0.39
CA VAL A 890 10.86 -22.96 1.31
C VAL A 890 10.98 -21.63 2.04
N VAL A 891 11.67 -21.66 3.17
CA VAL A 891 11.91 -20.48 4.00
C VAL A 891 13.37 -20.04 3.83
N PRO A 892 13.62 -18.79 3.39
CA PRO A 892 14.97 -18.22 3.32
C PRO A 892 15.80 -18.45 4.58
N GLY A 893 17.09 -18.76 4.43
CA GLY A 893 18.02 -19.02 5.53
C GLY A 893 17.86 -20.39 6.22
N THR A 894 16.80 -21.16 5.93
CA THR A 894 16.58 -22.46 6.57
C THR A 894 17.47 -23.55 5.96
N VAL A 895 18.08 -24.39 6.80
CA VAL A 895 18.86 -25.56 6.38
C VAL A 895 17.95 -26.78 6.25
N TYR A 896 17.81 -27.32 5.05
CA TYR A 896 17.05 -28.53 4.75
C TYR A 896 17.97 -29.74 4.62
N ALA A 897 17.68 -30.81 5.36
CA ALA A 897 18.41 -32.07 5.23
C ALA A 897 18.01 -32.80 3.94
N ILE A 898 19.00 -33.30 3.19
CA ILE A 898 18.80 -34.09 1.98
C ILE A 898 19.16 -35.54 2.27
N THR A 899 18.19 -36.44 2.09
CA THR A 899 18.42 -37.88 2.17
C THR A 899 18.25 -38.47 0.78
N ILE A 900 19.25 -39.16 0.26
CA ILE A 900 19.18 -39.89 -1.00
C ILE A 900 19.00 -41.38 -0.69
N GLY A 901 17.92 -41.96 -1.19
CA GLY A 901 17.61 -43.37 -1.02
C GLY A 901 18.61 -44.27 -1.75
N GLY A 902 19.19 -45.26 -1.04
CA GLY A 902 20.04 -46.28 -1.67
C GLY A 902 19.27 -47.20 -2.62
N GLY A 903 19.96 -47.87 -3.53
CA GLY A 903 19.36 -48.90 -4.37
C GLY A 903 19.07 -50.18 -3.58
N GLY A 904 18.00 -50.89 -3.95
CA GLY A 904 17.65 -52.16 -3.33
C GLY A 904 18.62 -53.28 -3.68
N ALA A 905 18.91 -54.16 -2.73
CA ALA A 905 19.85 -55.27 -2.93
C ALA A 905 19.32 -56.30 -3.95
N ALA A 906 20.23 -56.90 -4.73
CA ALA A 906 19.89 -57.99 -5.64
C ALA A 906 19.48 -59.27 -4.87
N GLY A 907 18.54 -60.03 -5.43
CA GLY A 907 18.34 -61.42 -5.05
C GLY A 907 19.59 -62.24 -5.42
N THR A 908 20.24 -62.84 -4.43
CA THR A 908 21.45 -63.66 -4.66
C THR A 908 21.10 -64.97 -5.35
N THR A 909 22.01 -65.52 -6.15
CA THR A 909 21.94 -66.85 -6.78
C THR A 909 21.25 -67.91 -5.91
N ALA A 910 20.28 -68.61 -6.48
CA ALA A 910 19.63 -69.76 -5.87
C ALA A 910 20.38 -71.05 -6.24
N ALA A 911 20.64 -71.92 -5.27
CA ALA A 911 21.24 -73.23 -5.55
C ALA A 911 20.24 -74.15 -6.27
N SER A 912 20.73 -75.17 -6.96
CA SER A 912 19.89 -76.24 -7.52
C SER A 912 18.89 -76.77 -6.48
N GLY A 913 17.62 -76.92 -6.85
CA GLY A 913 16.56 -77.36 -5.94
C GLY A 913 16.07 -76.32 -4.92
N THR A 914 16.46 -75.04 -5.05
CA THR A 914 15.95 -73.95 -4.20
C THR A 914 15.25 -72.87 -5.02
N ALA A 915 14.20 -72.29 -4.45
CA ALA A 915 13.51 -71.14 -5.02
C ALA A 915 14.44 -69.93 -5.10
N GLY A 916 14.15 -69.03 -6.03
CA GLY A 916 14.79 -67.73 -6.12
C GLY A 916 14.61 -66.95 -4.83
N LYS A 917 15.64 -66.18 -4.46
CA LYS A 917 15.56 -65.16 -3.41
C LYS A 917 15.06 -63.84 -3.97
N ASN A 918 14.27 -63.14 -3.17
CA ASN A 918 13.72 -61.83 -3.46
C ASN A 918 14.81 -60.74 -3.49
N GLY A 919 14.60 -59.72 -4.30
CA GLY A 919 15.35 -58.47 -4.20
C GLY A 919 14.89 -57.63 -3.01
N GLY A 920 15.78 -56.79 -2.49
CA GLY A 920 15.47 -55.81 -1.46
C GLY A 920 14.76 -54.58 -2.02
N ALA A 921 13.96 -53.91 -1.20
CA ALA A 921 13.41 -52.60 -1.53
C ALA A 921 14.52 -51.52 -1.57
N GLY A 922 14.30 -50.47 -2.36
CA GLY A 922 15.17 -49.29 -2.34
C GLY A 922 15.03 -48.46 -1.06
N GLY A 923 15.79 -47.38 -0.98
CA GLY A 923 15.69 -46.36 0.07
C GLY A 923 14.78 -45.20 -0.33
N ILE A 924 14.22 -44.53 0.67
CA ILE A 924 13.41 -43.31 0.52
C ILE A 924 14.34 -42.11 0.27
N THR A 925 14.00 -41.26 -0.72
CA THR A 925 14.66 -39.96 -0.94
C THR A 925 13.83 -38.85 -0.30
N ARG A 926 14.45 -37.93 0.46
CA ARG A 926 13.75 -36.86 1.18
C ARG A 926 14.40 -35.48 0.97
N PHE A 927 13.55 -34.47 0.85
CA PHE A 927 13.89 -33.05 1.01
C PHE A 927 13.31 -32.57 2.34
N GLY A 928 14.10 -32.64 3.42
CA GLY A 928 13.66 -32.38 4.79
C GLY A 928 12.39 -33.16 5.14
N THR A 929 11.42 -32.45 5.72
CA THR A 929 10.04 -32.94 5.92
C THR A 929 9.10 -32.52 4.79
N LEU A 930 9.58 -31.77 3.80
CA LEU A 930 8.77 -31.14 2.76
C LEU A 930 8.43 -32.08 1.61
N LEU A 931 9.31 -33.04 1.31
CA LEU A 931 9.07 -34.07 0.30
C LEU A 931 9.66 -35.41 0.74
N GLY A 932 8.89 -36.49 0.56
CA GLY A 932 9.36 -37.86 0.71
C GLY A 932 8.94 -38.70 -0.49
N LEU A 933 9.91 -39.27 -1.20
CA LEU A 933 9.70 -40.14 -2.35
C LEU A 933 9.82 -41.60 -1.91
N SER A 934 8.76 -42.37 -2.12
CA SER A 934 8.67 -43.78 -1.72
C SER A 934 9.63 -44.65 -2.52
N ALA A 935 10.30 -45.58 -1.84
CA ALA A 935 11.21 -46.53 -2.46
C ALA A 935 10.52 -47.50 -3.43
N GLY A 936 11.27 -47.97 -4.43
CA GLY A 936 10.83 -49.06 -5.29
C GLY A 936 10.86 -50.40 -4.57
N SER A 937 9.81 -51.19 -4.73
CA SER A 937 9.73 -52.54 -4.17
C SER A 937 10.67 -53.52 -4.89
N GLY A 938 11.22 -54.50 -4.17
CA GLY A 938 12.06 -55.53 -4.76
C GLY A 938 11.26 -56.58 -5.53
N GLY A 939 11.85 -57.17 -6.57
CA GLY A 939 11.24 -58.25 -7.33
C GLY A 939 11.29 -59.58 -6.56
N GLN A 940 10.24 -60.38 -6.65
CA GLN A 940 10.20 -61.70 -6.00
C GLN A 940 11.12 -62.69 -6.72
N GLY A 941 11.62 -63.68 -5.99
CA GLY A 941 12.36 -64.79 -6.59
C GLY A 941 11.45 -65.74 -7.36
N GLY A 942 12.01 -66.47 -8.33
CA GLY A 942 11.26 -67.47 -9.10
C GLY A 942 10.92 -68.71 -8.28
N ASP A 943 9.70 -69.21 -8.39
CA ASP A 943 9.25 -70.40 -7.66
C ASP A 943 9.65 -71.68 -8.42
N ILE A 944 10.11 -72.67 -7.66
CA ILE A 944 10.47 -73.98 -8.16
C ILE A 944 9.40 -75.04 -7.89
N THR A 945 8.39 -74.72 -7.09
CA THR A 945 7.31 -75.63 -6.68
C THR A 945 6.21 -75.63 -7.72
N THR A 946 5.78 -74.44 -8.12
CA THR A 946 4.76 -74.23 -9.17
C THR A 946 5.36 -73.94 -10.55
N GLY A 947 6.67 -73.65 -10.61
CA GLY A 947 7.33 -73.15 -11.81
C GLY A 947 6.96 -71.71 -12.17
N ALA A 948 6.27 -70.99 -11.27
CA ALA A 948 5.83 -69.62 -11.50
C ALA A 948 7.01 -68.63 -11.46
N GLY A 949 7.00 -67.67 -12.38
CA GLY A 949 7.93 -66.55 -12.37
C GLY A 949 7.73 -65.66 -11.15
N GLY A 950 8.82 -65.07 -10.67
CA GLY A 950 8.79 -64.11 -9.57
C GLY A 950 8.05 -62.85 -10.00
N ALA A 951 7.12 -62.40 -9.17
CA ALA A 951 6.33 -61.21 -9.45
C ALA A 951 7.09 -59.90 -9.15
N ALA A 952 6.81 -58.85 -9.91
CA ALA A 952 7.28 -57.48 -9.67
C ALA A 952 6.35 -56.68 -8.72
N THR A 953 5.70 -57.37 -7.76
CA THR A 953 4.67 -56.78 -6.89
C THR A 953 5.21 -55.68 -5.97
N GLY A 954 4.43 -54.60 -5.81
CA GLY A 954 4.63 -53.59 -4.77
C GLY A 954 4.51 -52.14 -5.26
N LEU A 955 4.75 -51.17 -4.37
CA LEU A 955 4.72 -49.74 -4.67
C LEU A 955 5.97 -49.31 -5.47
N GLY A 956 5.78 -48.42 -6.46
CA GLY A 956 6.79 -47.84 -7.33
C GLY A 956 6.18 -47.08 -8.51
N ALA A 957 6.91 -46.15 -9.14
CA ALA A 957 6.37 -45.30 -10.22
C ALA A 957 6.51 -45.91 -11.63
N GLY A 958 7.38 -46.91 -11.79
CA GLY A 958 7.51 -47.74 -12.98
C GLY A 958 7.63 -49.21 -12.56
N GLY A 959 6.68 -50.05 -12.99
CA GLY A 959 6.65 -51.46 -12.64
C GLY A 959 7.74 -52.25 -13.36
N GLY A 960 8.43 -53.13 -12.63
CA GLY A 960 9.21 -54.21 -13.25
C GLY A 960 8.29 -55.19 -13.98
N SER A 961 8.85 -56.03 -14.83
CA SER A 961 8.11 -57.18 -15.36
C SER A 961 8.32 -58.40 -14.48
N ASP A 962 7.31 -59.26 -14.45
CA ASP A 962 7.40 -60.57 -13.83
C ASP A 962 8.42 -61.43 -14.58
N GLY A 963 9.04 -62.38 -13.87
CA GLY A 963 9.75 -63.47 -14.51
C GLY A 963 8.78 -64.34 -15.30
N THR A 964 9.28 -65.07 -16.29
CA THR A 964 8.41 -65.99 -17.06
C THR A 964 8.23 -67.30 -16.28
N ASP A 965 7.01 -67.83 -16.31
CA ASP A 965 6.69 -69.18 -15.85
C ASP A 965 7.43 -70.24 -16.68
N ALA A 966 7.84 -71.32 -16.04
CA ALA A 966 8.33 -72.52 -16.70
C ALA A 966 7.78 -73.74 -15.98
N ARG A 967 6.60 -74.21 -16.43
CA ARG A 967 5.93 -75.39 -15.88
C ARG A 967 6.27 -76.62 -16.72
N GLY A 968 6.99 -77.56 -16.13
CA GLY A 968 7.40 -78.80 -16.79
C GLY A 968 8.78 -79.26 -16.34
N GLN A 969 9.04 -80.56 -16.45
CA GLN A 969 10.26 -81.16 -15.90
C GLN A 969 11.51 -80.52 -16.49
N TYR A 970 12.35 -79.98 -15.61
CA TYR A 970 13.64 -79.40 -15.95
C TYR A 970 13.59 -78.25 -16.98
N LEU A 971 12.50 -77.50 -17.03
CA LEU A 971 12.38 -76.25 -17.79
C LEU A 971 12.76 -75.04 -16.92
N GLY A 972 13.17 -73.94 -17.56
CA GLY A 972 13.57 -72.70 -16.88
C GLY A 972 13.00 -71.46 -17.54
N GLY A 973 12.56 -70.51 -16.72
CA GLY A 973 12.05 -69.21 -17.14
C GLY A 973 13.14 -68.12 -17.24
N ASP A 974 12.95 -67.18 -18.15
CA ASP A 974 13.69 -65.91 -18.19
C ASP A 974 13.26 -65.01 -17.03
N GLY A 975 14.17 -64.18 -16.54
CA GLY A 975 13.85 -63.17 -15.53
C GLY A 975 13.03 -62.00 -16.10
N GLY A 976 12.55 -61.15 -15.20
CA GLY A 976 11.89 -59.89 -15.53
C GLY A 976 12.88 -58.74 -15.76
N SER A 977 12.51 -57.76 -16.57
CA SER A 977 13.20 -56.46 -16.62
C SER A 977 12.83 -55.61 -15.40
N GLY A 978 13.75 -54.78 -14.92
CA GLY A 978 13.44 -53.81 -13.88
C GLY A 978 12.44 -52.73 -14.34
N GLY A 979 11.94 -51.96 -13.39
CA GLY A 979 11.08 -50.80 -13.66
C GLY A 979 11.88 -49.61 -14.20
N PRO A 980 11.45 -48.97 -15.31
CA PRO A 980 12.09 -47.77 -15.84
C PRO A 980 11.65 -46.50 -15.07
N GLY A 981 12.40 -45.41 -15.25
CA GLY A 981 12.05 -44.11 -14.69
C GLY A 981 12.66 -42.96 -15.51
N PRO A 982 12.23 -41.71 -15.32
CA PRO A 982 12.70 -40.57 -16.12
C PRO A 982 14.19 -40.26 -15.91
N PHE A 983 14.82 -40.83 -14.89
CA PHE A 983 16.23 -40.60 -14.54
C PHE A 983 17.15 -41.78 -14.90
N GLY A 984 16.66 -42.81 -15.60
CA GLY A 984 17.50 -43.95 -15.94
C GLY A 984 16.82 -45.04 -16.80
N THR A 985 17.63 -46.01 -17.20
CA THR A 985 17.18 -47.20 -17.93
C THR A 985 17.17 -48.41 -17.01
N ALA A 986 16.08 -49.17 -17.05
CA ALA A 986 15.89 -50.33 -16.19
C ALA A 986 16.95 -51.44 -16.39
N GLY A 987 17.14 -52.25 -15.35
CA GLY A 987 17.96 -53.45 -15.44
C GLY A 987 17.40 -54.47 -16.44
N GLY A 988 18.28 -55.07 -17.24
CA GLY A 988 17.91 -56.06 -18.24
C GLY A 988 17.71 -57.45 -17.61
N ARG A 989 16.75 -58.23 -18.12
CA ARG A 989 16.47 -59.58 -17.64
C ARG A 989 17.62 -60.57 -17.84
N GLY A 990 17.77 -61.50 -16.91
CA GLY A 990 18.61 -62.69 -17.07
C GLY A 990 17.90 -63.76 -17.92
N ARG A 991 18.64 -64.45 -18.79
CA ARG A 991 18.08 -65.56 -19.60
C ARG A 991 18.16 -66.89 -18.85
N ALA A 992 17.21 -67.79 -19.07
CA ALA A 992 17.30 -69.15 -18.54
C ALA A 992 18.52 -69.90 -19.12
N GLY A 993 19.12 -70.85 -18.37
CA GLY A 993 20.31 -71.57 -18.85
C GLY A 993 20.46 -73.02 -18.36
N ALA A 994 20.98 -73.88 -19.25
CA ALA A 994 21.12 -75.34 -19.07
C ALA A 994 22.20 -75.79 -18.05
N GLY A 995 23.10 -74.88 -17.66
CA GLY A 995 24.16 -75.10 -16.66
C GLY A 995 24.12 -74.08 -15.52
N GLY A 996 23.05 -73.28 -15.47
CA GLY A 996 22.87 -72.16 -14.57
C GLY A 996 22.14 -71.01 -15.27
N GLY A 997 21.24 -70.34 -14.56
CA GLY A 997 20.52 -69.19 -15.04
C GLY A 997 21.43 -67.97 -15.23
N GLY A 998 21.16 -67.18 -16.26
CA GLY A 998 21.89 -65.95 -16.54
C GLY A 998 21.65 -64.91 -15.45
N VAL A 999 22.74 -64.29 -14.99
CA VAL A 999 22.70 -63.13 -14.09
C VAL A 999 22.11 -61.95 -14.86
N SER A 1000 21.21 -61.21 -14.22
CA SER A 1000 20.59 -60.04 -14.85
C SER A 1000 21.56 -58.85 -14.93
N ARG A 1001 21.24 -57.88 -15.78
CA ARG A 1001 22.09 -56.69 -15.98
C ARG A 1001 21.57 -55.55 -15.11
N THR A 1002 22.47 -54.91 -14.37
CA THR A 1002 22.15 -53.66 -13.66
C THR A 1002 21.72 -52.57 -14.65
N GLY A 1003 20.73 -51.77 -14.27
CA GLY A 1003 20.30 -50.60 -15.05
C GLY A 1003 21.36 -49.48 -15.06
N ALA A 1004 21.04 -48.37 -15.71
CA ALA A 1004 21.86 -47.15 -15.68
C ALA A 1004 21.04 -45.91 -15.25
N GLY A 1005 21.67 -44.92 -14.64
CA GLY A 1005 21.00 -43.70 -14.15
C GLY A 1005 20.62 -43.77 -12.66
N PHE A 1006 19.41 -43.33 -12.31
CA PHE A 1006 18.94 -43.22 -10.92
C PHE A 1006 17.52 -43.75 -10.73
N GLY A 1007 17.28 -44.36 -9.56
CA GLY A 1007 15.97 -44.80 -9.08
C GLY A 1007 15.28 -45.89 -9.88
N VAL A 1008 15.93 -46.46 -10.88
CA VAL A 1008 15.39 -47.58 -11.68
C VAL A 1008 15.56 -48.91 -10.98
N GLY A 1009 14.63 -49.84 -11.27
CA GLY A 1009 14.65 -51.17 -10.70
C GLY A 1009 15.70 -52.08 -11.33
N GLY A 1010 16.17 -53.06 -10.55
CA GLY A 1010 17.07 -54.11 -11.00
C GLY A 1010 16.36 -55.18 -11.83
N GLY A 1011 17.05 -55.80 -12.78
CA GLY A 1011 16.53 -56.93 -13.55
C GLY A 1011 16.51 -58.21 -12.72
N GLY A 1012 15.54 -59.09 -12.98
CA GLY A 1012 15.45 -60.41 -12.40
C GLY A 1012 16.34 -61.43 -13.10
N GLY A 1013 16.91 -62.36 -12.34
CA GLY A 1013 17.78 -63.42 -12.85
C GLY A 1013 17.01 -64.53 -13.57
N GLY A 1014 17.64 -65.18 -14.56
CA GLY A 1014 17.05 -66.33 -15.25
C GLY A 1014 17.09 -67.60 -14.39
N ALA A 1015 16.22 -68.56 -14.66
CA ALA A 1015 16.23 -69.85 -13.96
C ALA A 1015 17.26 -70.83 -14.52
N GLY A 1016 17.69 -71.78 -13.69
CA GLY A 1016 18.47 -72.93 -14.13
C GLY A 1016 17.58 -74.04 -14.69
N TYR A 1017 17.92 -74.58 -15.85
CA TYR A 1017 17.24 -75.74 -16.46
C TYR A 1017 18.26 -76.83 -16.82
N GLY A 1018 17.83 -78.04 -17.18
CA GLY A 1018 18.78 -79.15 -17.37
C GLY A 1018 18.13 -80.50 -17.63
N THR A 1019 18.81 -81.58 -17.24
CA THR A 1019 18.29 -82.95 -17.34
C THR A 1019 18.20 -83.60 -15.95
N ALA A 1020 17.51 -84.74 -15.86
CA ALA A 1020 17.37 -85.49 -14.62
C ALA A 1020 18.73 -85.86 -14.01
N GLY A 1021 18.95 -85.46 -12.75
CA GLY A 1021 20.21 -85.68 -12.02
C GLY A 1021 21.28 -84.60 -12.21
N GLY A 1022 21.02 -83.56 -13.02
CA GLY A 1022 21.92 -82.41 -13.17
C GLY A 1022 21.87 -81.42 -12.00
N THR A 1023 22.83 -80.49 -11.96
CA THR A 1023 22.84 -79.35 -11.04
C THR A 1023 22.89 -78.05 -11.83
N ALA A 1024 21.87 -77.19 -11.69
CA ALA A 1024 21.90 -75.84 -12.26
C ALA A 1024 21.36 -74.82 -11.25
N ASN A 1025 22.15 -73.79 -11.00
CA ASN A 1025 21.78 -72.71 -10.08
C ASN A 1025 20.94 -71.65 -10.81
N GLY A 1026 20.05 -70.97 -10.10
CA GLY A 1026 19.35 -69.80 -10.63
C GLY A 1026 20.28 -68.59 -10.73
N GLY A 1027 20.11 -67.76 -11.76
CA GLY A 1027 20.86 -66.52 -11.94
C GLY A 1027 20.51 -65.51 -10.85
N ALA A 1028 21.52 -64.77 -10.37
CA ALA A 1028 21.28 -63.64 -9.47
C ALA A 1028 20.50 -62.53 -10.18
N GLY A 1029 19.67 -61.82 -9.42
CA GLY A 1029 19.13 -60.53 -9.86
C GLY A 1029 20.20 -59.45 -9.84
N SER A 1030 19.81 -58.22 -10.17
CA SER A 1030 20.70 -57.05 -10.13
C SER A 1030 20.22 -56.07 -9.06
N PRO A 1031 21.11 -55.26 -8.48
CA PRO A 1031 20.69 -54.22 -7.55
C PRO A 1031 19.84 -53.17 -8.29
N GLY A 1032 18.94 -52.51 -7.56
CA GLY A 1032 18.32 -51.27 -8.01
C GLY A 1032 19.31 -50.12 -7.93
N LEU A 1033 19.02 -49.01 -8.61
CA LEU A 1033 19.89 -47.83 -8.57
C LEU A 1033 19.48 -46.84 -7.47
N PRO A 1034 20.44 -46.10 -6.89
CA PRO A 1034 20.16 -45.08 -5.90
C PRO A 1034 19.30 -43.95 -6.48
N GLY A 1035 18.61 -43.22 -5.62
CA GLY A 1035 17.84 -42.05 -5.99
C GLY A 1035 18.71 -40.84 -6.37
N VAL A 1036 18.05 -39.76 -6.77
CA VAL A 1036 18.67 -38.45 -7.03
C VAL A 1036 17.69 -37.34 -6.63
N LEU A 1037 18.21 -36.20 -6.23
CA LEU A 1037 17.41 -34.99 -6.00
C LEU A 1037 18.07 -33.79 -6.69
N ILE A 1038 17.29 -32.99 -7.40
CA ILE A 1038 17.70 -31.80 -8.12
C ILE A 1038 16.82 -30.65 -7.64
N LEU A 1039 17.44 -29.58 -7.17
CA LEU A 1039 16.78 -28.36 -6.74
C LEU A 1039 17.09 -27.25 -7.76
N GLU A 1040 16.04 -26.58 -8.24
CA GLU A 1040 16.13 -25.44 -9.15
C GLU A 1040 15.44 -24.24 -8.50
N TYR A 1041 16.13 -23.10 -8.37
CA TYR A 1041 15.60 -21.93 -7.69
C TYR A 1041 16.15 -20.62 -8.22
#